data_AF-A0A4V1QBR2-F1
#
_entry.id   AF-A0A4V1QBR2-F1
#
_cell.length_a   1.000
_cell.length_b   1.000
_cell.length_c   1.000
_cell.angle_alpha   90.00
_cell.angle_beta   90.00
_cell.angle_gamma   90.00
#
_symmetry.space_group_name_H-M   'P 1'
#
loop_
_entity.id
_entity.type
_entity.pdbx_description
1 polymer ?
#
loop_
_entity_poly.entity_id
_entity_poly.type
_entity_poly.pdbx_seq_one_letter_code
_entity_poly.pdbx_strand_id
1 'polypeptide(L)'
;MKSKKWLLGAGAVLSAALLLTACGQSEKKADAPKTFSYVYAMDPSSLDYSVTSKSSTSDVIANVVDGLLENDKYGNLIPSLAEDWSVSKDGLTYTYKLRKGVKWYTSDGEEYAEVKAKDFVTGLKHAADGKSDGLSLIQDSIKGLAEYVSGESNDFSTVGVKAVDDYTVEYTLNKPESFWNSKVTTATMLPVNEEFLNSKGSDYGAPTPSGILYNGPYFLKSLTSKSVIEYEKNPNYWDKDNVKIDNIKLTFYDGSDQESLIRSFTQGAYTTARLFPTSSNFESTKQEYGDKIVYSPQEATSYYLTVNVNRQSYNKTAKTDEAQKTSTKEALLNKNFRQALNFALDRHSYTAQLNGEEGANKIIRNSLVPHDYVQVGEKTFGELAQAELVSYGDQWKDVALTDGKDTIYSPEKAKAAFAKAKEELQAKGVTFPIHLDIPVEQTDVIAVQQTNSLKQSIESSLGTENVIVDVLQMTDNEKISITSQAKVPSQKDYDLNGTGWGPDYQDPATYLNILDAKKGSALKHLGITRGKDPEVMAQVGLDEYKKLLDDAAAETSDLNKRYEKYAKAQAWVSDSSLLIPVASSGGSPTVSRTVPFTKAYSQVGIKGDPFVFKGLELQNDVVTAKEYEEAFKKWQQEKIETNAKYQKELEKHVK
;
A
#
# COMPACT_ATOMS: atom_id res chain seq x y z
N MET A 1 42.77 -62.61 -36.75
CA MET A 1 42.21 -61.29 -36.37
C MET A 1 40.69 -61.32 -36.56
N LYS A 2 39.98 -60.95 -35.50
CA LYS A 2 38.52 -60.79 -35.34
C LYS A 2 37.64 -62.04 -35.52
N SER A 3 36.77 -62.20 -34.52
CA SER A 3 36.23 -63.45 -34.01
C SER A 3 34.70 -63.50 -34.12
N LYS A 4 34.20 -64.71 -34.42
CA LYS A 4 33.08 -65.44 -33.81
C LYS A 4 31.78 -64.67 -33.47
N LYS A 5 30.65 -65.29 -33.82
CA LYS A 5 29.82 -66.04 -32.85
C LYS A 5 28.72 -66.82 -33.57
N TRP A 6 28.77 -68.15 -33.44
CA TRP A 6 27.72 -69.09 -33.80
C TRP A 6 27.61 -70.13 -32.67
N LEU A 7 26.40 -70.70 -32.57
CA LEU A 7 25.92 -71.83 -31.76
C LEU A 7 25.34 -71.44 -30.39
N LEU A 8 24.00 -71.41 -30.20
CA LEU A 8 22.96 -72.47 -30.32
C LEU A 8 23.15 -73.63 -29.34
N GLY A 9 22.11 -73.87 -28.54
CA GLY A 9 21.94 -75.11 -27.77
C GLY A 9 20.83 -74.98 -26.73
N ALA A 10 19.64 -75.46 -27.09
CA ALA A 10 18.39 -75.37 -26.34
C ALA A 10 18.40 -76.12 -25.00
N GLY A 11 17.68 -75.57 -24.01
CA GLY A 11 17.29 -76.23 -22.77
C GLY A 11 15.96 -75.65 -22.31
N ALA A 12 14.96 -76.51 -22.21
CA ALA A 12 13.54 -76.19 -22.08
C ALA A 12 13.13 -75.52 -20.76
N VAL A 13 12.16 -74.60 -20.88
CA VAL A 13 10.93 -74.47 -20.08
C VAL A 13 11.04 -74.84 -18.59
N LEU A 14 11.04 -73.83 -17.71
CA LEU A 14 10.07 -73.63 -16.63
C LEU A 14 10.49 -72.45 -15.75
N SER A 15 9.49 -71.74 -15.20
CA SER A 15 9.59 -70.65 -14.21
C SER A 15 9.55 -69.22 -14.74
N ALA A 16 8.56 -68.93 -15.58
CA ALA A 16 7.99 -67.58 -15.69
C ALA A 16 7.11 -67.30 -14.45
N ALA A 17 7.69 -66.79 -13.36
CA ALA A 17 6.91 -66.33 -12.18
C ALA A 17 7.64 -65.41 -11.18
N LEU A 18 8.64 -64.60 -11.56
CA LEU A 18 9.35 -63.74 -10.58
C LEU A 18 9.68 -62.29 -11.04
N LEU A 19 8.94 -61.71 -11.99
CA LEU A 19 9.15 -60.30 -12.41
C LEU A 19 7.93 -59.37 -12.14
N LEU A 20 7.14 -59.64 -11.10
CA LEU A 20 5.96 -58.82 -10.74
C LEU A 20 6.01 -58.25 -9.32
N THR A 21 7.18 -57.83 -8.84
CA THR A 21 7.31 -57.11 -7.56
C THR A 21 8.30 -55.94 -7.67
N ALA A 22 7.98 -54.97 -8.53
CA ALA A 22 8.61 -53.65 -8.51
C ALA A 22 7.62 -52.49 -8.80
N CYS A 23 6.31 -52.73 -8.67
CA CYS A 23 5.29 -51.68 -8.71
C CYS A 23 4.62 -51.59 -7.35
N GLY A 24 5.28 -50.87 -6.44
CA GLY A 24 4.79 -50.62 -5.08
C GLY A 24 5.63 -49.58 -4.32
N GLN A 25 6.47 -48.83 -5.03
CA GLN A 25 7.12 -47.66 -4.46
C GLN A 25 6.18 -46.49 -4.77
N SER A 26 5.27 -46.21 -3.83
CA SER A 26 4.57 -44.95 -3.77
C SER A 26 5.57 -43.84 -4.03
N GLU A 27 5.45 -43.16 -5.18
CA GLU A 27 6.24 -41.99 -5.52
C GLU A 27 6.13 -41.02 -4.35
N LYS A 28 7.20 -40.91 -3.56
CA LYS A 28 7.29 -39.85 -2.57
C LYS A 28 7.30 -38.56 -3.38
N LYS A 29 6.19 -37.82 -3.33
CA LYS A 29 6.10 -36.45 -3.83
C LYS A 29 7.32 -35.70 -3.27
N ALA A 30 8.13 -35.09 -4.13
CA ALA A 30 9.30 -34.34 -3.69
C ALA A 30 8.87 -33.27 -2.67
N ASP A 31 9.64 -33.10 -1.60
CA ASP A 31 9.37 -32.06 -0.61
C ASP A 31 9.37 -30.69 -1.29
N ALA A 32 8.52 -29.78 -0.82
CA ALA A 32 8.47 -28.42 -1.35
C ALA A 32 9.81 -27.69 -1.14
N PRO A 33 10.19 -26.76 -2.04
CA PRO A 33 11.38 -25.95 -1.86
C PRO A 33 11.28 -25.16 -0.55
N LYS A 34 12.42 -24.95 0.11
CA LYS A 34 12.51 -24.15 1.34
C LYS A 34 13.27 -22.84 1.18
N THR A 35 13.61 -22.49 -0.06
CA THR A 35 14.26 -21.22 -0.39
C THR A 35 13.32 -20.39 -1.25
N PHE A 36 12.99 -19.19 -0.79
CA PHE A 36 12.32 -18.18 -1.60
C PHE A 36 13.37 -17.29 -2.28
N SER A 37 13.32 -17.17 -3.59
CA SER A 37 14.25 -16.34 -4.35
C SER A 37 13.47 -15.36 -5.24
N TYR A 38 13.78 -14.06 -5.13
CA TYR A 38 13.22 -13.04 -6.02
C TYR A 38 14.12 -11.80 -6.10
N VAL A 39 13.54 -10.62 -6.26
CA VAL A 39 14.25 -9.35 -6.44
C VAL A 39 13.86 -8.31 -5.39
N TYR A 40 14.74 -7.34 -5.18
CA TYR A 40 14.44 -6.07 -4.49
C TYR A 40 14.93 -4.90 -5.35
N ALA A 41 14.34 -3.71 -5.20
CA ALA A 41 14.59 -2.58 -6.09
C ALA A 41 15.36 -1.42 -5.43
N MET A 42 15.40 -1.34 -4.10
CA MET A 42 16.00 -0.22 -3.37
C MET A 42 16.77 -0.71 -2.15
N ASP A 43 18.00 -0.22 -2.00
CA ASP A 43 18.78 -0.44 -0.80
C ASP A 43 18.24 0.40 0.38
N PRO A 44 18.21 -0.13 1.61
CA PRO A 44 18.05 0.71 2.79
C PRO A 44 19.30 1.59 2.99
N SER A 45 19.10 2.88 3.21
CA SER A 45 20.19 3.79 3.61
C SER A 45 20.61 3.59 5.06
N SER A 46 19.73 3.00 5.88
CA SER A 46 19.92 2.66 7.29
C SER A 46 18.93 1.56 7.69
N LEU A 47 19.31 0.75 8.68
CA LEU A 47 18.47 -0.22 9.37
C LEU A 47 17.93 0.31 10.71
N ASP A 48 18.18 1.58 11.07
CA ASP A 48 17.53 2.20 12.23
C ASP A 48 16.07 2.49 11.90
N TYR A 49 15.21 1.50 12.16
CA TYR A 49 13.76 1.57 11.92
C TYR A 49 13.01 2.54 12.82
N SER A 50 13.63 3.00 13.90
CA SER A 50 12.97 3.93 14.81
C SER A 50 12.96 5.36 14.24
N VAL A 51 13.93 5.71 13.38
CA VAL A 51 14.12 7.09 12.85
C VAL A 51 13.69 7.30 11.40
N THR A 52 13.26 6.24 10.70
CA THR A 52 12.85 6.32 9.28
C THR A 52 11.63 5.44 8.99
N SER A 53 10.69 5.96 8.21
CA SER A 53 9.49 5.26 7.71
C SER A 53 9.63 4.84 6.25
N LYS A 54 10.84 4.88 5.68
CA LYS A 54 11.10 4.46 4.29
C LYS A 54 10.81 2.97 4.09
N SER A 55 10.20 2.63 2.94
CA SER A 55 9.89 1.25 2.57
C SER A 55 11.14 0.38 2.50
N SER A 56 12.23 0.83 1.86
CA SER A 56 13.45 0.01 1.74
C SER A 56 14.05 -0.42 3.09
N THR A 57 13.86 0.36 4.16
CA THR A 57 14.18 -0.05 5.53
C THR A 57 13.10 -1.00 6.06
N SER A 58 11.82 -0.64 5.96
CA SER A 58 10.71 -1.43 6.49
C SER A 58 10.60 -2.83 5.88
N ASP A 59 10.89 -3.01 4.59
CA ASP A 59 10.88 -4.30 3.87
C ASP A 59 11.87 -5.30 4.50
N VAL A 60 13.02 -4.80 4.97
CA VAL A 60 13.99 -5.61 5.70
C VAL A 60 13.50 -5.87 7.12
N ILE A 61 13.12 -4.80 7.83
CA ILE A 61 12.83 -4.84 9.26
C ILE A 61 11.60 -5.68 9.60
N ALA A 62 10.60 -5.69 8.73
CA ALA A 62 9.41 -6.51 8.86
C ALA A 62 9.71 -8.02 8.94
N ASN A 63 10.89 -8.47 8.54
CA ASN A 63 11.30 -9.88 8.62
C ASN A 63 12.21 -10.21 9.81
N VAL A 64 12.75 -9.20 10.50
CA VAL A 64 13.83 -9.40 11.48
C VAL A 64 13.51 -8.86 12.89
N VAL A 65 12.55 -7.93 13.00
CA VAL A 65 12.08 -7.38 14.28
C VAL A 65 10.56 -7.47 14.39
N ASP A 66 10.05 -8.04 15.47
CA ASP A 66 8.63 -8.06 15.83
C ASP A 66 8.27 -6.90 16.79
N GLY A 67 7.00 -6.48 16.72
CA GLY A 67 6.41 -5.45 17.57
C GLY A 67 5.34 -6.02 18.50
N LEU A 68 4.50 -5.15 19.05
CA LEU A 68 3.44 -5.57 19.98
C LEU A 68 2.40 -6.47 19.30
N LEU A 69 1.94 -6.06 18.13
CA LEU A 69 0.92 -6.73 17.33
C LEU A 69 1.45 -6.96 15.90
N GLU A 70 0.84 -7.90 15.20
CA GLU A 70 1.04 -8.13 13.76
C GLU A 70 -0.32 -8.39 13.09
N ASN A 71 -0.33 -8.70 11.80
CA ASN A 71 -1.54 -9.04 11.07
C ASN A 71 -1.59 -10.53 10.72
N ASP A 72 -2.77 -11.12 10.78
CA ASP A 72 -3.01 -12.45 10.21
C ASP A 72 -3.08 -12.40 8.67
N LYS A 73 -3.32 -13.55 8.03
CA LYS A 73 -3.49 -13.62 6.56
C LYS A 73 -4.77 -12.93 6.05
N TYR A 74 -5.64 -12.40 6.90
CA TYR A 74 -6.89 -11.73 6.54
C TYR A 74 -6.88 -10.22 6.84
N GLY A 75 -5.85 -9.71 7.52
CA GLY A 75 -5.73 -8.30 7.89
C GLY A 75 -6.13 -7.96 9.31
N ASN A 76 -6.51 -8.94 10.13
CA ASN A 76 -6.85 -8.69 11.54
C ASN A 76 -5.57 -8.53 12.37
N LEU A 77 -5.59 -7.57 13.30
CA LEU A 77 -4.48 -7.43 14.23
C LEU A 77 -4.53 -8.56 15.25
N ILE A 78 -3.40 -9.25 15.42
CA ILE A 78 -3.24 -10.39 16.32
C ILE A 78 -2.05 -10.17 17.27
N PRO A 79 -2.03 -10.82 18.44
CA PRO A 79 -0.90 -10.85 19.35
C PRO A 79 0.44 -11.22 18.66
N SER A 80 1.46 -10.36 18.77
CA SER A 80 2.85 -10.66 18.38
C SER A 80 3.73 -10.78 19.63
N LEU A 81 4.62 -9.83 19.93
CA LEU A 81 5.37 -9.83 21.20
C LEU A 81 4.46 -9.62 22.41
N ALA A 82 3.35 -8.90 22.24
CA ALA A 82 2.29 -8.88 23.23
C ALA A 82 1.44 -10.15 23.10
N GLU A 83 1.18 -10.85 24.20
CA GLU A 83 0.26 -12.00 24.24
C GLU A 83 -1.18 -11.61 24.57
N ASP A 84 -1.36 -10.44 25.21
CA ASP A 84 -2.66 -9.88 25.59
C ASP A 84 -2.57 -8.34 25.61
N TRP A 85 -3.69 -7.66 25.40
CA TRP A 85 -3.78 -6.22 25.58
C TRP A 85 -5.14 -5.81 26.16
N SER A 86 -5.21 -4.62 26.73
CA SER A 86 -6.46 -4.01 27.17
C SER A 86 -6.48 -2.51 26.92
N VAL A 87 -7.69 -1.97 26.81
CA VAL A 87 -7.99 -0.56 26.63
C VAL A 87 -8.83 -0.12 27.83
N SER A 88 -8.52 1.03 28.42
CA SER A 88 -9.38 1.61 29.47
C SER A 88 -10.75 2.00 28.91
N LYS A 89 -11.78 2.04 29.77
CA LYS A 89 -13.14 2.47 29.38
C LYS A 89 -13.23 3.84 28.70
N ASP A 90 -12.33 4.76 29.02
CA ASP A 90 -12.24 6.07 28.38
C ASP A 90 -11.48 6.06 27.05
N GLY A 91 -10.91 4.93 26.65
CA GLY A 91 -10.15 4.78 25.40
C GLY A 91 -8.78 5.45 25.41
N LEU A 92 -8.29 5.92 26.56
CA LEU A 92 -7.04 6.69 26.65
C LEU A 92 -5.81 5.86 27.01
N THR A 93 -5.98 4.72 27.68
CA THR A 93 -4.87 3.91 28.17
C THR A 93 -4.88 2.54 27.52
N TYR A 94 -3.79 2.19 26.85
CA TYR A 94 -3.57 0.89 26.23
C TYR A 94 -2.46 0.16 26.96
N THR A 95 -2.75 -1.03 27.49
CA THR A 95 -1.79 -1.86 28.23
C THR A 95 -1.54 -3.14 27.46
N TYR A 96 -0.28 -3.46 27.20
CA TYR A 96 0.13 -4.67 26.49
C TYR A 96 0.99 -5.54 27.40
N LYS A 97 0.65 -6.82 27.50
CA LYS A 97 1.42 -7.82 28.24
C LYS A 97 2.30 -8.59 27.28
N LEU A 98 3.61 -8.54 27.51
CA LEU A 98 4.62 -9.19 26.69
C LEU A 98 4.75 -10.67 27.03
N ARG A 99 5.06 -11.47 26.01
CA ARG A 99 5.50 -12.85 26.18
C ARG A 99 6.80 -12.89 26.98
N LYS A 100 6.85 -13.75 27.99
CA LYS A 100 8.06 -14.00 28.78
C LYS A 100 9.02 -14.90 28.01
N GLY A 101 10.32 -14.67 28.15
CA GLY A 101 11.37 -15.51 27.57
C GLY A 101 11.65 -15.28 26.09
N VAL A 102 11.00 -14.30 25.43
CA VAL A 102 11.39 -13.87 24.08
C VAL A 102 12.72 -13.11 24.18
N LYS A 103 13.65 -13.37 23.27
CA LYS A 103 15.01 -12.83 23.34
C LYS A 103 15.40 -12.08 22.08
N TRP A 104 16.27 -11.10 22.27
CA TRP A 104 17.09 -10.49 21.26
C TRP A 104 18.28 -11.39 20.93
N TYR A 105 18.64 -11.41 19.67
CA TYR A 105 19.76 -12.16 19.11
C TYR A 105 20.62 -11.25 18.23
N THR A 106 21.90 -11.58 18.07
CA THR A 106 22.77 -10.99 17.05
C THR A 106 22.47 -11.61 15.68
N SER A 107 23.03 -11.06 14.59
CA SER A 107 22.88 -11.62 13.24
C SER A 107 23.41 -13.06 13.10
N ASP A 108 24.34 -13.45 13.96
CA ASP A 108 24.94 -14.78 13.99
C ASP A 108 24.11 -15.78 14.82
N GLY A 109 23.00 -15.32 15.42
CA GLY A 109 22.10 -16.13 16.22
C GLY A 109 22.52 -16.30 17.68
N GLU A 110 23.49 -15.51 18.15
CA GLU A 110 23.87 -15.48 19.56
C GLU A 110 22.82 -14.71 20.36
N GLU A 111 22.39 -15.30 21.48
CA GLU A 111 21.49 -14.64 22.42
C GLU A 111 22.15 -13.40 23.04
N TYR A 112 21.44 -12.27 23.02
CA TYR A 112 21.94 -11.00 23.55
C TYR A 112 21.27 -10.65 24.88
N ALA A 113 19.95 -10.50 24.88
CA ALA A 113 19.16 -10.12 26.06
C ALA A 113 17.72 -10.60 25.92
N GLU A 114 16.97 -10.66 27.01
CA GLU A 114 15.52 -10.85 26.93
C GLU A 114 14.82 -9.57 26.43
N VAL A 115 13.76 -9.70 25.64
CA VAL A 115 12.91 -8.57 25.24
C VAL A 115 12.09 -8.11 26.44
N LYS A 116 12.13 -6.80 26.75
CA LYS A 116 11.46 -6.22 27.91
C LYS A 116 10.58 -5.04 27.53
N ALA A 117 9.61 -4.69 28.39
CA ALA A 117 8.75 -3.52 28.20
C ALA A 117 9.55 -2.22 28.08
N LYS A 118 10.72 -2.14 28.74
CA LYS A 118 11.63 -1.00 28.62
C LYS A 118 12.12 -0.79 27.18
N ASP A 119 12.24 -1.83 26.36
CA ASP A 119 12.71 -1.70 24.98
C ASP A 119 11.75 -0.87 24.11
N PHE A 120 10.45 -0.88 24.41
CA PHE A 120 9.46 -0.03 23.74
C PHE A 120 9.55 1.43 24.17
N VAL A 121 9.83 1.68 25.45
CA VAL A 121 10.11 3.03 25.98
C VAL A 121 11.36 3.59 25.31
N THR A 122 12.43 2.79 25.26
CA THR A 122 13.70 3.13 24.60
C THR A 122 13.50 3.40 23.11
N GLY A 123 12.77 2.55 22.39
CA GLY A 123 12.49 2.72 20.96
C GLY A 123 11.77 4.03 20.67
N LEU A 124 10.71 4.36 21.42
CA LEU A 124 10.01 5.63 21.24
C LEU A 124 10.89 6.84 21.58
N LYS A 125 11.71 6.75 22.63
CA LYS A 125 12.64 7.82 23.00
C LYS A 125 13.67 8.05 21.90
N HIS A 126 14.24 6.98 21.36
CA HIS A 126 15.23 7.04 20.28
C HIS A 126 14.60 7.64 19.00
N ALA A 127 13.37 7.26 18.67
CA ALA A 127 12.62 7.87 17.58
C ALA A 127 12.40 9.39 17.79
N ALA A 128 12.04 9.80 19.01
CA ALA A 128 11.83 11.21 19.35
C ALA A 128 13.13 12.03 19.29
N ASP A 129 14.20 11.55 19.94
CA ASP A 129 15.51 12.20 19.96
C ASP A 129 16.15 12.26 18.57
N GLY A 130 15.98 11.18 17.79
CA GLY A 130 16.44 11.06 16.41
C GLY A 130 15.59 11.82 15.39
N LYS A 131 14.50 12.49 15.83
CA LYS A 131 13.57 13.25 14.98
C LYS A 131 13.03 12.42 13.82
N SER A 132 12.58 11.21 14.13
CA SER A 132 12.03 10.26 13.16
C SER A 132 10.98 10.91 12.26
N ASP A 133 11.04 10.64 10.95
CA ASP A 133 9.98 11.06 10.02
C ASP A 133 8.63 10.36 10.32
N GLY A 134 8.68 9.20 10.98
CA GLY A 134 7.52 8.48 11.49
C GLY A 134 6.83 9.12 12.71
N LEU A 135 7.43 10.12 13.36
CA LEU A 135 6.78 10.83 14.48
C LEU A 135 5.47 11.49 14.06
N SER A 136 5.36 11.90 12.79
CA SER A 136 4.16 12.51 12.23
C SER A 136 2.89 11.66 12.40
N LEU A 137 3.03 10.34 12.57
CA LEU A 137 1.94 9.39 12.78
C LEU A 137 1.46 9.30 14.24
N ILE A 138 2.36 9.56 15.20
CA ILE A 138 2.15 9.22 16.62
C ILE A 138 2.29 10.40 17.59
N GLN A 139 2.96 11.49 17.19
CA GLN A 139 3.27 12.63 18.06
C GLN A 139 2.01 13.29 18.66
N ASP A 140 0.93 13.37 17.88
CA ASP A 140 -0.34 13.96 18.32
C ASP A 140 -1.21 12.95 19.08
N SER A 141 -0.86 11.66 19.01
CA SER A 141 -1.61 10.57 19.64
C SER A 141 -1.11 10.30 21.06
N ILE A 142 0.21 10.17 21.25
CA ILE A 142 0.80 9.86 22.56
C ILE A 142 0.88 11.12 23.42
N LYS A 143 0.39 11.03 24.66
CA LYS A 143 0.39 12.15 25.60
C LYS A 143 1.80 12.68 25.82
N GLY A 144 2.00 14.01 25.75
CA GLY A 144 3.29 14.65 26.01
C GLY A 144 4.36 14.49 24.92
N LEU A 145 4.12 13.69 23.87
CA LEU A 145 5.14 13.43 22.84
C LEU A 145 5.37 14.64 21.95
N ALA A 146 4.32 15.37 21.57
CA ALA A 146 4.45 16.59 20.78
C ALA A 146 5.23 17.68 21.52
N GLU A 147 4.99 17.85 22.82
CA GLU A 147 5.70 18.78 23.69
C GLU A 147 7.18 18.39 23.83
N TYR A 148 7.48 17.09 23.92
CA TYR A 148 8.86 16.62 23.93
C TYR A 148 9.59 16.86 22.61
N VAL A 149 8.97 16.47 21.48
CA VAL A 149 9.55 16.60 20.13
C VAL A 149 9.77 18.07 19.74
N SER A 150 8.89 18.97 20.16
CA SER A 150 9.02 20.41 19.92
C SER A 150 10.05 21.08 20.83
N GLY A 151 10.49 20.42 21.91
CA GLY A 151 11.38 20.98 22.93
C GLY A 151 10.68 21.86 23.96
N GLU A 152 9.34 21.91 23.97
CA GLU A 152 8.56 22.56 25.04
C GLU A 152 8.74 21.81 26.38
N SER A 153 8.93 20.49 26.32
CA SER A 153 9.41 19.66 27.43
C SER A 153 10.72 18.99 27.03
N ASN A 154 11.69 18.91 27.95
CA ASN A 154 12.90 18.09 27.77
C ASN A 154 12.88 16.83 28.66
N ASP A 155 11.78 16.59 29.35
CA ASP A 155 11.62 15.46 30.27
C ASP A 155 10.81 14.35 29.59
N PHE A 156 11.49 13.32 29.09
CA PHE A 156 10.84 12.19 28.44
C PHE A 156 9.92 11.41 29.39
N SER A 157 10.09 11.53 30.72
CA SER A 157 9.18 10.87 31.67
C SER A 157 7.75 11.42 31.66
N THR A 158 7.55 12.58 31.01
CA THR A 158 6.22 13.17 30.76
C THR A 158 5.52 12.58 29.53
N VAL A 159 6.25 11.84 28.68
CA VAL A 159 5.71 11.16 27.50
C VAL A 159 4.93 9.91 27.94
N GLY A 160 3.74 9.73 27.38
CA GLY A 160 2.77 8.69 27.69
C GLY A 160 3.17 7.30 27.19
N VAL A 161 4.38 6.84 27.51
CA VAL A 161 4.84 5.46 27.37
C VAL A 161 5.57 5.06 28.64
N LYS A 162 5.23 3.90 29.22
CA LYS A 162 5.95 3.40 30.40
C LYS A 162 6.01 1.88 30.43
N ALA A 163 7.12 1.36 30.96
CA ALA A 163 7.21 -0.02 31.42
C ALA A 163 6.65 -0.07 32.85
N VAL A 164 5.47 -0.66 33.03
CA VAL A 164 4.84 -0.85 34.36
C VAL A 164 5.64 -1.89 35.16
N ASP A 165 6.10 -2.91 34.47
CA ASP A 165 7.03 -3.94 34.92
C ASP A 165 7.82 -4.46 33.71
N ASP A 166 8.67 -5.47 33.90
CA ASP A 166 9.50 -6.08 32.85
C ASP A 166 8.72 -6.53 31.59
N TYR A 167 7.44 -6.87 31.72
CA TYR A 167 6.62 -7.49 30.69
C TYR A 167 5.30 -6.77 30.48
N THR A 168 5.15 -5.54 30.96
CA THR A 168 3.92 -4.76 30.76
C THR A 168 4.29 -3.36 30.28
N VAL A 169 3.95 -3.04 29.03
CA VAL A 169 4.07 -1.68 28.48
C VAL A 169 2.70 -1.03 28.42
N GLU A 170 2.64 0.24 28.83
CA GLU A 170 1.42 1.03 28.81
C GLU A 170 1.65 2.31 27.99
N TYR A 171 0.72 2.61 27.10
CA TYR A 171 0.63 3.88 26.37
C TYR A 171 -0.57 4.68 26.85
N THR A 172 -0.37 5.99 27.04
CA THR A 172 -1.44 6.95 27.34
C THR A 172 -1.61 7.91 26.17
N LEU A 173 -2.82 8.03 25.65
CA LEU A 173 -3.16 8.85 24.50
C LEU A 173 -3.73 10.22 24.91
N ASN A 174 -3.62 11.20 24.02
CA ASN A 174 -4.23 12.53 24.17
C ASN A 174 -5.75 12.49 24.03
N LYS A 175 -6.25 11.53 23.27
CA LYS A 175 -7.68 11.33 22.96
C LYS A 175 -7.93 9.86 22.59
N PRO A 176 -9.18 9.39 22.63
CA PRO A 176 -9.49 8.04 22.21
C PRO A 176 -9.21 7.84 20.71
N GLU A 177 -8.49 6.79 20.37
CA GLU A 177 -8.19 6.40 18.99
C GLU A 177 -8.48 4.90 18.81
N SER A 178 -9.67 4.56 18.31
CA SER A 178 -10.10 3.16 18.11
C SER A 178 -9.16 2.33 17.24
N PHE A 179 -8.38 2.99 16.38
CA PHE A 179 -7.38 2.41 15.48
C PHE A 179 -5.95 2.46 16.03
N TRP A 180 -5.74 2.82 17.31
CA TRP A 180 -4.40 2.90 17.90
C TRP A 180 -3.55 1.63 17.71
N ASN A 181 -4.19 0.46 17.82
CA ASN A 181 -3.50 -0.82 17.63
C ASN A 181 -2.94 -1.02 16.21
N SER A 182 -3.43 -0.31 15.18
CA SER A 182 -2.78 -0.37 13.86
C SER A 182 -1.53 0.49 13.79
N LYS A 183 -1.38 1.51 14.65
CA LYS A 183 -0.17 2.35 14.68
C LYS A 183 1.00 1.64 15.32
N VAL A 184 0.75 0.78 16.31
CA VAL A 184 1.81 0.00 16.99
C VAL A 184 2.43 -1.10 16.10
N THR A 185 1.94 -1.31 14.88
CA THR A 185 2.52 -2.22 13.87
C THR A 185 3.48 -1.51 12.89
N THR A 186 3.75 -0.23 13.11
CA THR A 186 4.70 0.56 12.31
C THR A 186 6.13 0.44 12.83
N ALA A 187 7.11 0.64 11.94
CA ALA A 187 8.54 0.57 12.25
C ALA A 187 8.95 1.45 13.45
N THR A 188 8.43 2.68 13.51
CA THR A 188 8.72 3.66 14.57
C THR A 188 8.28 3.21 15.97
N MET A 189 7.33 2.27 16.05
CA MET A 189 6.78 1.75 17.30
C MET A 189 7.41 0.41 17.74
N LEU A 190 8.41 -0.08 16.99
CA LEU A 190 9.12 -1.31 17.32
C LEU A 190 10.09 -1.12 18.51
N PRO A 191 10.35 -2.18 19.30
CA PRO A 191 11.22 -2.09 20.46
C PRO A 191 12.69 -1.96 20.06
N VAL A 192 13.48 -1.21 20.85
CA VAL A 192 14.94 -1.09 20.69
C VAL A 192 15.61 -1.45 22.01
N ASN A 193 16.56 -2.38 21.98
CA ASN A 193 17.35 -2.74 23.16
C ASN A 193 18.32 -1.60 23.55
N GLU A 194 18.20 -1.10 24.78
CA GLU A 194 18.95 0.06 25.27
C GLU A 194 20.45 -0.19 25.39
N GLU A 195 20.86 -1.34 25.89
CA GLU A 195 22.28 -1.67 26.05
C GLU A 195 22.98 -1.73 24.69
N PHE A 196 22.35 -2.38 23.72
CA PHE A 196 22.87 -2.48 22.37
C PHE A 196 22.93 -1.11 21.68
N LEU A 197 21.85 -0.33 21.75
CA LEU A 197 21.80 1.04 21.22
C LEU A 197 22.96 1.88 21.77
N ASN A 198 23.17 1.87 23.08
CA ASN A 198 24.27 2.58 23.73
C ASN A 198 25.64 2.04 23.31
N SER A 199 25.80 0.72 23.15
CA SER A 199 27.06 0.11 22.71
C SER A 199 27.46 0.49 21.29
N LYS A 200 26.47 0.73 20.42
CA LYS A 200 26.69 1.11 19.01
C LYS A 200 26.81 2.62 18.82
N GLY A 201 26.15 3.42 19.65
CA GLY A 201 26.15 4.88 19.50
C GLY A 201 25.70 5.30 18.11
N SER A 202 26.50 6.10 17.41
CA SER A 202 26.21 6.57 16.04
C SER A 202 26.16 5.47 14.98
N ASP A 203 26.70 4.28 15.27
CA ASP A 203 26.74 3.16 14.33
C ASP A 203 25.49 2.26 14.43
N TYR A 204 24.54 2.58 15.33
CA TYR A 204 23.27 1.86 15.41
C TYR A 204 22.51 2.01 14.09
N GLY A 205 21.99 0.89 13.57
CA GLY A 205 21.28 0.88 12.30
C GLY A 205 22.16 1.16 11.08
N ALA A 206 23.49 0.98 11.17
CA ALA A 206 24.32 0.85 9.98
C ALA A 206 23.70 -0.23 9.05
N PRO A 207 23.73 -0.05 7.71
CA PRO A 207 23.13 -0.98 6.75
C PRO A 207 23.96 -2.26 6.59
N THR A 208 24.18 -2.97 7.69
CA THR A 208 24.90 -4.23 7.80
C THR A 208 24.17 -5.15 8.78
N PRO A 209 24.32 -6.48 8.67
CA PRO A 209 23.71 -7.42 9.59
C PRO A 209 23.97 -7.13 11.08
N SER A 210 25.14 -6.61 11.44
CA SER A 210 25.51 -6.32 12.83
C SER A 210 25.06 -4.94 13.33
N GLY A 211 24.33 -4.17 12.51
CA GLY A 211 23.83 -2.83 12.84
C GLY A 211 22.63 -2.83 13.80
N ILE A 212 21.91 -3.96 13.91
CA ILE A 212 20.71 -4.12 14.75
C ILE A 212 20.70 -5.49 15.46
N LEU A 213 19.77 -5.66 16.39
CA LEU A 213 19.43 -6.96 16.98
C LEU A 213 18.13 -7.52 16.37
N TYR A 214 17.92 -8.82 16.59
CA TYR A 214 16.89 -9.63 15.96
C TYR A 214 16.01 -10.28 17.02
N ASN A 215 14.69 -10.15 16.91
CA ASN A 215 13.72 -10.92 17.70
C ASN A 215 12.60 -11.51 16.82
N GLY A 216 12.69 -11.32 15.50
CA GLY A 216 11.72 -11.75 14.51
C GLY A 216 12.04 -13.10 13.85
N PRO A 217 11.30 -13.45 12.79
CA PRO A 217 11.31 -14.78 12.17
C PRO A 217 12.59 -15.14 11.42
N TYR A 218 13.39 -14.15 11.02
CA TYR A 218 14.62 -14.36 10.26
C TYR A 218 15.81 -13.55 10.82
N PHE A 219 17.01 -14.03 10.52
CA PHE A 219 18.26 -13.26 10.60
C PHE A 219 18.60 -12.71 9.23
N LEU A 220 19.02 -11.44 9.17
CA LEU A 220 19.65 -10.87 7.99
C LEU A 220 21.10 -11.38 7.93
N LYS A 221 21.44 -12.12 6.87
CA LYS A 221 22.78 -12.70 6.68
C LYS A 221 23.65 -11.89 5.73
N SER A 222 23.03 -11.25 4.74
CA SER A 222 23.74 -10.38 3.81
C SER A 222 22.86 -9.20 3.41
N LEU A 223 23.48 -8.02 3.31
CA LEU A 223 22.91 -6.82 2.70
C LEU A 223 24.03 -6.15 1.88
N THR A 224 24.18 -6.60 0.64
CA THR A 224 25.19 -6.07 -0.28
C THR A 224 24.50 -5.13 -1.26
N SER A 225 24.79 -3.83 -1.12
CA SER A 225 24.17 -2.76 -1.90
C SER A 225 24.20 -3.05 -3.40
N LYS A 226 23.05 -2.88 -4.05
CA LYS A 226 22.82 -3.14 -5.48
C LYS A 226 23.22 -4.54 -5.95
N SER A 227 23.23 -5.51 -5.03
CA SER A 227 23.58 -6.90 -5.35
C SER A 227 22.59 -7.89 -4.75
N VAL A 228 22.59 -8.08 -3.43
CA VAL A 228 21.81 -9.15 -2.81
C VAL A 228 21.43 -8.84 -1.36
N ILE A 229 20.24 -9.25 -0.95
CA ILE A 229 19.79 -9.36 0.43
C ILE A 229 19.47 -10.83 0.72
N GLU A 230 20.05 -11.39 1.78
CA GLU A 230 19.85 -12.79 2.16
C GLU A 230 19.39 -12.91 3.62
N TYR A 231 18.40 -13.76 3.84
CA TYR A 231 17.87 -14.07 5.16
C TYR A 231 17.91 -15.57 5.44
N GLU A 232 18.10 -15.92 6.71
CA GLU A 232 18.02 -17.30 7.20
C GLU A 232 17.00 -17.37 8.35
N LYS A 233 16.21 -18.44 8.40
CA LYS A 233 15.23 -18.68 9.46
C LYS A 233 15.88 -18.60 10.84
N ASN A 234 15.22 -17.90 11.77
CA ASN A 234 15.60 -17.88 13.18
C ASN A 234 15.03 -19.13 13.90
N PRO A 235 15.85 -20.13 14.28
CA PRO A 235 15.37 -21.35 14.94
C PRO A 235 14.89 -21.12 16.38
N ASN A 236 15.23 -19.97 16.96
CA ASN A 236 14.87 -19.57 18.32
C ASN A 236 13.65 -18.63 18.36
N TYR A 237 13.08 -18.28 17.22
CA TYR A 237 11.90 -17.43 17.14
C TYR A 237 10.72 -18.07 17.88
N TRP A 238 9.98 -17.25 18.63
CA TRP A 238 8.90 -17.72 19.51
C TRP A 238 7.73 -18.37 18.72
N ASP A 239 7.53 -17.93 17.47
CA ASP A 239 6.49 -18.42 16.55
C ASP A 239 7.09 -19.16 15.33
N LYS A 240 8.21 -19.86 15.54
CA LYS A 240 8.96 -20.56 14.46
C LYS A 240 8.18 -21.62 13.70
N ASP A 241 7.07 -22.10 14.26
CA ASP A 241 6.20 -23.09 13.61
C ASP A 241 5.43 -22.46 12.45
N ASN A 242 5.21 -21.14 12.45
CA ASN A 242 4.63 -20.39 11.34
C ASN A 242 5.67 -19.88 10.33
N VAL A 243 6.95 -20.20 10.52
CA VAL A 243 8.03 -19.86 9.58
C VAL A 243 8.37 -21.07 8.74
N LYS A 244 7.87 -21.13 7.50
CA LYS A 244 7.99 -22.32 6.64
C LYS A 244 9.18 -22.27 5.67
N ILE A 245 9.67 -21.06 5.38
CA ILE A 245 10.82 -20.82 4.51
C ILE A 245 12.09 -20.87 5.36
N ASP A 246 13.11 -21.60 4.92
CA ASP A 246 14.40 -21.69 5.61
C ASP A 246 15.33 -20.56 5.17
N ASN A 247 15.32 -20.20 3.88
CA ASN A 247 16.19 -19.16 3.31
C ASN A 247 15.46 -18.23 2.36
N ILE A 248 15.82 -16.94 2.36
CA ILE A 248 15.34 -15.96 1.37
C ILE A 248 16.52 -15.32 0.68
N LYS A 249 16.45 -15.19 -0.65
CA LYS A 249 17.45 -14.50 -1.46
C LYS A 249 16.78 -13.49 -2.39
N LEU A 250 17.09 -12.21 -2.21
CA LEU A 250 16.60 -11.13 -3.05
C LEU A 250 17.76 -10.53 -3.82
N THR A 251 17.71 -10.58 -5.15
CA THR A 251 18.73 -9.98 -6.03
C THR A 251 18.31 -8.58 -6.44
N PHE A 252 19.25 -7.65 -6.55
CA PHE A 252 18.93 -6.29 -6.97
C PHE A 252 18.38 -6.25 -8.41
N TYR A 253 17.31 -5.50 -8.61
CA TYR A 253 16.69 -5.27 -9.90
C TYR A 253 16.36 -3.79 -10.10
N ASP A 254 16.98 -3.16 -11.10
CA ASP A 254 16.85 -1.73 -11.38
C ASP A 254 15.68 -1.37 -12.32
N GLY A 255 14.90 -2.37 -12.76
CA GLY A 255 13.76 -2.14 -13.66
C GLY A 255 14.12 -2.12 -15.16
N SER A 256 15.40 -2.17 -15.53
CA SER A 256 15.82 -1.95 -16.93
C SER A 256 15.51 -3.11 -17.88
N ASP A 257 15.64 -4.36 -17.41
CA ASP A 257 15.31 -5.58 -18.16
C ASP A 257 14.09 -6.29 -17.53
N GLN A 258 12.88 -5.87 -17.93
CA GLN A 258 11.61 -6.49 -17.50
C GLN A 258 11.53 -7.99 -17.79
N GLU A 259 12.17 -8.45 -18.87
CA GLU A 259 12.11 -9.85 -19.31
C GLU A 259 13.07 -10.75 -18.51
N SER A 260 14.02 -10.16 -17.77
CA SER A 260 14.90 -10.90 -16.87
C SER A 260 14.14 -11.69 -15.80
N LEU A 261 13.02 -11.16 -15.29
CA LEU A 261 12.26 -11.78 -14.21
C LEU A 261 11.67 -13.12 -14.65
N ILE A 262 11.00 -13.15 -15.81
CA ILE A 262 10.40 -14.38 -16.33
C ILE A 262 11.48 -15.37 -16.79
N ARG A 263 12.57 -14.90 -17.40
CA ARG A 263 13.71 -15.76 -17.75
C ARG A 263 14.29 -16.48 -16.52
N SER A 264 14.53 -15.75 -15.43
CA SER A 264 15.06 -16.32 -14.19
C SER A 264 14.07 -17.27 -13.51
N PHE A 265 12.77 -17.02 -13.61
CA PHE A 265 11.74 -17.94 -13.14
C PHE A 265 11.72 -19.24 -13.96
N THR A 266 11.74 -19.17 -15.29
CA THR A 266 11.79 -20.34 -16.18
C THR A 266 13.03 -21.21 -15.93
N GLN A 267 14.17 -20.58 -15.59
CA GLN A 267 15.41 -21.28 -15.23
C GLN A 267 15.40 -21.86 -13.80
N GLY A 268 14.34 -21.61 -13.02
CA GLY A 268 14.22 -22.07 -11.63
C GLY A 268 15.01 -21.25 -10.62
N ALA A 269 15.60 -20.11 -11.03
CA ALA A 269 16.35 -19.23 -10.14
C ALA A 269 15.44 -18.36 -9.26
N TYR A 270 14.25 -18.00 -9.76
CA TYR A 270 13.24 -17.25 -9.00
C TYR A 270 12.00 -18.09 -8.69
N THR A 271 11.44 -17.88 -7.51
CA THR A 271 10.21 -18.51 -7.01
C THR A 271 8.95 -17.88 -7.61
N THR A 272 9.06 -16.63 -8.06
CA THR A 272 7.97 -15.86 -8.65
C THR A 272 8.51 -14.89 -9.70
N ALA A 273 7.67 -14.45 -10.63
CA ALA A 273 8.01 -13.40 -11.58
C ALA A 273 6.79 -12.55 -11.94
N ARG A 274 6.87 -11.25 -11.68
CA ARG A 274 6.02 -10.24 -12.31
C ARG A 274 6.22 -10.29 -13.83
N LEU A 275 5.11 -10.20 -14.55
CA LEU A 275 5.05 -10.07 -16.00
C LEU A 275 4.69 -8.64 -16.38
N PHE A 276 5.11 -8.23 -17.58
CA PHE A 276 4.85 -6.91 -18.14
C PHE A 276 4.15 -7.08 -19.48
N PRO A 277 2.82 -6.89 -19.55
CA PRO A 277 2.04 -7.13 -20.78
C PRO A 277 2.40 -6.24 -21.96
N THR A 278 3.05 -5.11 -21.70
CA THR A 278 3.56 -4.19 -22.73
C THR A 278 4.96 -4.57 -23.24
N SER A 279 5.60 -5.61 -22.68
CA SER A 279 6.92 -6.08 -23.11
C SER A 279 6.84 -6.91 -24.40
N SER A 280 7.92 -6.89 -25.18
CA SER A 280 8.02 -7.59 -26.48
C SER A 280 7.79 -9.10 -26.40
N ASN A 281 8.16 -9.73 -25.28
CA ASN A 281 8.10 -11.18 -25.11
C ASN A 281 6.85 -11.67 -24.34
N PHE A 282 5.88 -10.80 -24.07
CA PHE A 282 4.68 -11.20 -23.31
C PHE A 282 3.85 -12.28 -24.02
N GLU A 283 3.69 -12.21 -25.36
CA GLU A 283 2.94 -13.23 -26.11
C GLU A 283 3.56 -14.62 -26.01
N SER A 284 4.89 -14.72 -26.09
CA SER A 284 5.61 -15.99 -25.88
C SER A 284 5.41 -16.51 -24.45
N THR A 285 5.45 -15.61 -23.45
CA THR A 285 5.19 -15.96 -22.05
C THR A 285 3.76 -16.48 -21.87
N LYS A 286 2.78 -15.87 -22.54
CA LYS A 286 1.38 -16.28 -22.51
C LYS A 286 1.18 -17.65 -23.17
N GLN A 287 1.93 -17.98 -24.22
CA GLN A 287 1.89 -19.31 -24.82
C GLN A 287 2.44 -20.40 -23.88
N GLU A 288 3.51 -20.10 -23.14
CA GLU A 288 4.13 -21.05 -22.21
C GLU A 288 3.35 -21.20 -20.89
N TYR A 289 2.90 -20.08 -20.32
CA TYR A 289 2.33 -20.01 -18.98
C TYR A 289 0.85 -19.67 -18.93
N GLY A 290 0.12 -19.56 -20.05
CA GLY A 290 -1.21 -18.95 -20.12
C GLY A 290 -2.17 -19.28 -18.97
N ASP A 291 -2.40 -20.57 -18.67
CA ASP A 291 -3.28 -21.03 -17.59
C ASP A 291 -2.67 -20.93 -16.18
N LYS A 292 -1.46 -20.37 -16.06
CA LYS A 292 -0.65 -20.16 -14.84
C LYS A 292 -0.34 -18.68 -14.58
N ILE A 293 -0.79 -17.78 -15.45
CA ILE A 293 -0.71 -16.34 -15.20
C ILE A 293 -1.83 -15.99 -14.22
N VAL A 294 -1.43 -15.53 -13.04
CA VAL A 294 -2.32 -15.06 -11.97
C VAL A 294 -2.15 -13.55 -11.78
N TYR A 295 -3.14 -12.89 -11.20
CA TYR A 295 -3.07 -11.45 -10.91
C TYR A 295 -3.04 -11.24 -9.41
N SER A 296 -2.05 -10.49 -8.92
CA SER A 296 -1.97 -10.16 -7.49
C SER A 296 -3.22 -9.39 -7.03
N PRO A 297 -3.59 -9.44 -5.73
CA PRO A 297 -4.68 -8.64 -5.22
C PRO A 297 -4.39 -7.15 -5.35
N GLN A 298 -5.43 -6.32 -5.30
CA GLN A 298 -5.24 -4.88 -5.15
C GLN A 298 -4.67 -4.55 -3.78
N GLU A 299 -3.80 -3.56 -3.75
CA GLU A 299 -3.22 -3.02 -2.53
C GLU A 299 -3.97 -1.78 -2.04
N ALA A 300 -3.61 -1.31 -0.86
CA ALA A 300 -4.32 -0.22 -0.18
C ALA A 300 -4.03 1.17 -0.77
N THR A 301 -2.93 1.35 -1.49
CA THR A 301 -2.59 2.64 -2.12
C THR A 301 -3.64 3.01 -3.16
N SER A 302 -4.20 4.21 -3.04
CA SER A 302 -5.09 4.81 -4.02
C SER A 302 -4.33 5.85 -4.82
N TYR A 303 -4.21 5.65 -6.13
CA TYR A 303 -3.70 6.64 -7.08
C TYR A 303 -4.86 7.46 -7.65
N TYR A 304 -4.65 8.77 -7.74
CA TYR A 304 -5.65 9.72 -8.16
C TYR A 304 -5.04 10.92 -8.87
N LEU A 305 -5.83 11.59 -9.70
CA LEU A 305 -5.51 12.90 -10.24
C LEU A 305 -5.92 13.97 -9.24
N THR A 306 -5.05 14.93 -9.01
CA THR A 306 -5.33 16.16 -8.27
C THR A 306 -5.73 17.26 -9.23
N VAL A 307 -6.75 18.05 -8.88
CA VAL A 307 -7.18 19.22 -9.65
C VAL A 307 -6.65 20.50 -9.00
N ASN A 308 -5.74 21.20 -9.68
CA ASN A 308 -5.16 22.44 -9.17
C ASN A 308 -6.11 23.63 -9.38
N VAL A 309 -7.05 23.80 -8.44
CA VAL A 309 -8.09 24.85 -8.51
C VAL A 309 -7.55 26.27 -8.25
N ASN A 310 -6.31 26.41 -7.78
CA ASN A 310 -5.69 27.70 -7.50
C ASN A 310 -4.22 27.75 -7.96
N ARG A 311 -3.97 27.34 -9.20
CA ARG A 311 -2.65 27.42 -9.84
C ARG A 311 -2.13 28.87 -9.85
N GLN A 312 -0.85 29.05 -9.51
CA GLN A 312 -0.22 30.38 -9.37
C GLN A 312 1.02 30.56 -10.27
N SER A 313 1.59 29.47 -10.79
CA SER A 313 2.73 29.48 -11.71
C SER A 313 2.31 28.93 -13.07
N TYR A 314 2.93 29.44 -14.13
CA TYR A 314 2.74 29.06 -15.53
C TYR A 314 4.08 29.04 -16.29
N ASN A 315 5.17 28.64 -15.62
CA ASN A 315 6.49 28.51 -16.23
C ASN A 315 6.59 27.25 -17.10
N LYS A 316 5.76 26.24 -16.81
CA LYS A 316 5.61 25.01 -17.59
C LYS A 316 4.14 24.90 -18.05
N THR A 317 3.80 25.55 -19.17
CA THR A 317 2.42 25.59 -19.67
C THR A 317 2.39 25.57 -21.20
N ALA A 318 1.36 24.95 -21.77
CA ALA A 318 1.02 25.07 -23.19
C ALA A 318 0.15 26.30 -23.49
N LYS A 319 -0.36 26.99 -22.45
CA LYS A 319 -1.21 28.17 -22.60
C LYS A 319 -0.43 29.35 -23.17
N THR A 320 -0.99 30.01 -24.16
CA THR A 320 -0.33 31.07 -24.93
C THR A 320 -0.70 32.49 -24.45
N ASP A 321 -1.78 32.64 -23.70
CA ASP A 321 -2.26 33.94 -23.22
C ASP A 321 -2.92 33.89 -21.83
N GLU A 322 -3.22 35.07 -21.26
CA GLU A 322 -3.88 35.21 -19.96
C GLU A 322 -5.36 34.78 -19.96
N ALA A 323 -6.03 34.83 -21.11
CA ALA A 323 -7.43 34.43 -21.22
C ALA A 323 -7.57 32.92 -21.04
N GLN A 324 -6.66 32.12 -21.61
CA GLN A 324 -6.59 30.68 -21.39
C GLN A 324 -6.29 30.33 -19.92
N LYS A 325 -5.38 31.07 -19.26
CA LYS A 325 -5.05 30.86 -17.83
C LYS A 325 -6.27 31.13 -16.94
N THR A 326 -6.92 32.27 -17.15
CA THR A 326 -8.11 32.69 -16.39
C THR A 326 -9.29 31.74 -16.64
N SER A 327 -9.55 31.40 -17.91
CA SER A 327 -10.61 30.46 -18.30
C SER A 327 -10.41 29.09 -17.68
N THR A 328 -9.17 28.58 -17.69
CA THR A 328 -8.84 27.29 -17.08
C THR A 328 -9.05 27.33 -15.57
N LYS A 329 -8.61 28.40 -14.89
CA LYS A 329 -8.84 28.56 -13.44
C LYS A 329 -10.34 28.55 -13.10
N GLU A 330 -11.15 29.34 -13.80
CA GLU A 330 -12.60 29.37 -13.58
C GLU A 330 -13.26 28.02 -13.87
N ALA A 331 -12.82 27.32 -14.92
CA ALA A 331 -13.30 25.98 -15.24
C ALA A 331 -12.97 24.97 -14.14
N LEU A 332 -11.75 24.95 -13.62
CA LEU A 332 -11.37 24.03 -12.54
C LEU A 332 -12.06 24.33 -11.21
N LEU A 333 -12.41 25.59 -10.94
CA LEU A 333 -13.23 25.96 -9.78
C LEU A 333 -14.69 25.48 -9.90
N ASN A 334 -15.20 25.26 -11.11
CA ASN A 334 -16.56 24.79 -11.36
C ASN A 334 -16.71 23.28 -11.10
N LYS A 335 -17.66 22.91 -10.21
CA LYS A 335 -17.89 21.50 -9.85
C LYS A 335 -18.36 20.65 -11.02
N ASN A 336 -19.29 21.15 -11.84
CA ASN A 336 -19.81 20.43 -13.00
C ASN A 336 -18.69 20.14 -14.03
N PHE A 337 -17.74 21.07 -14.21
CA PHE A 337 -16.58 20.85 -15.09
C PHE A 337 -15.68 19.73 -14.54
N ARG A 338 -15.35 19.75 -13.25
CA ARG A 338 -14.55 18.66 -12.63
C ARG A 338 -15.25 17.31 -12.71
N GLN A 339 -16.57 17.27 -12.48
CA GLN A 339 -17.37 16.05 -12.66
C GLN A 339 -17.37 15.58 -14.11
N ALA A 340 -17.42 16.49 -15.08
CA ALA A 340 -17.32 16.14 -16.50
C ALA A 340 -15.99 15.45 -16.82
N LEU A 341 -14.87 15.94 -16.29
CA LEU A 341 -13.56 15.28 -16.43
C LEU A 341 -13.56 13.88 -15.80
N ASN A 342 -14.16 13.74 -14.61
CA ASN A 342 -14.23 12.48 -13.88
C ASN A 342 -15.04 11.40 -14.61
N PHE A 343 -16.20 11.78 -15.16
CA PHE A 343 -17.04 10.90 -15.98
C PHE A 343 -16.45 10.64 -17.38
N ALA A 344 -15.59 11.53 -17.90
CA ALA A 344 -14.96 11.37 -19.21
C ALA A 344 -13.72 10.48 -19.21
N LEU A 345 -13.17 10.17 -18.04
CA LEU A 345 -11.98 9.33 -17.91
C LEU A 345 -12.33 7.85 -17.97
N ASP A 346 -11.93 7.19 -19.05
CA ASP A 346 -11.93 5.73 -19.19
C ASP A 346 -10.77 5.15 -18.37
N ARG A 347 -11.09 4.69 -17.16
CA ARG A 347 -10.12 4.08 -16.25
C ARG A 347 -9.68 2.72 -16.74
N HIS A 348 -10.53 2.00 -17.47
CA HIS A 348 -10.16 0.73 -18.08
C HIS A 348 -9.01 0.93 -19.09
N SER A 349 -9.20 1.81 -20.07
CA SER A 349 -8.17 2.15 -21.05
C SER A 349 -6.90 2.72 -20.39
N TYR A 350 -7.05 3.55 -19.35
CA TYR A 350 -5.93 4.10 -18.58
C TYR A 350 -5.12 3.00 -17.86
N THR A 351 -5.79 2.09 -17.16
CA THR A 351 -5.15 1.04 -16.37
C THR A 351 -4.60 -0.10 -17.23
N ALA A 352 -5.16 -0.32 -18.43
CA ALA A 352 -4.64 -1.26 -19.42
C ALA A 352 -3.20 -0.93 -19.84
N GLN A 353 -2.77 0.33 -19.75
CA GLN A 353 -1.39 0.73 -20.08
C GLN A 353 -0.34 0.15 -19.12
N LEU A 354 -0.74 -0.28 -17.91
CA LEU A 354 0.15 -0.88 -16.91
C LEU A 354 0.09 -2.41 -16.92
N ASN A 355 -1.12 -2.98 -16.82
CA ASN A 355 -1.32 -4.43 -16.65
C ASN A 355 -1.97 -5.12 -17.87
N GLY A 356 -1.98 -4.46 -19.02
CA GLY A 356 -2.61 -4.96 -20.25
C GLY A 356 -4.14 -5.04 -20.15
N GLU A 357 -4.78 -5.41 -21.27
CA GLU A 357 -6.25 -5.48 -21.38
C GLU A 357 -6.88 -6.41 -20.34
N GLU A 358 -6.32 -7.62 -20.15
CA GLU A 358 -6.83 -8.61 -19.19
C GLU A 358 -6.67 -8.17 -17.73
N GLY A 359 -5.64 -7.36 -17.44
CA GLY A 359 -5.32 -6.86 -16.11
C GLY A 359 -5.86 -5.47 -15.81
N ALA A 360 -6.43 -4.75 -16.78
CA ALA A 360 -6.86 -3.36 -16.66
C ALA A 360 -7.80 -3.16 -15.46
N ASN A 361 -8.90 -3.92 -15.46
CA ASN A 361 -9.87 -3.89 -14.38
C ASN A 361 -9.31 -4.36 -13.02
N LYS A 362 -8.14 -5.00 -12.95
CA LYS A 362 -7.61 -5.51 -11.67
C LYS A 362 -7.03 -4.45 -10.77
N ILE A 363 -6.85 -3.22 -11.25
CA ILE A 363 -6.31 -2.11 -10.45
C ILE A 363 -7.22 -0.90 -10.40
N ILE A 364 -8.40 -0.92 -11.03
CA ILE A 364 -9.30 0.24 -11.02
C ILE A 364 -9.73 0.55 -9.58
N ARG A 365 -9.57 1.81 -9.19
CA ARG A 365 -9.92 2.35 -7.86
C ARG A 365 -10.87 3.51 -8.07
N ASN A 366 -12.09 3.39 -7.53
CA ASN A 366 -13.18 4.36 -7.77
C ASN A 366 -13.39 5.35 -6.62
N SER A 367 -12.73 5.12 -5.49
CA SER A 367 -12.84 5.91 -4.27
C SER A 367 -11.45 6.17 -3.69
N LEU A 368 -11.33 7.21 -2.85
CA LEU A 368 -10.05 7.54 -2.23
C LEU A 368 -9.72 6.51 -1.15
N VAL A 369 -10.68 6.21 -0.28
CA VAL A 369 -10.62 5.06 0.64
C VAL A 369 -10.92 3.79 -0.16
N PRO A 370 -10.07 2.74 -0.13
CA PRO A 370 -10.32 1.48 -0.83
C PRO A 370 -11.67 0.86 -0.46
N HIS A 371 -12.29 0.17 -1.41
CA HIS A 371 -13.62 -0.40 -1.25
C HIS A 371 -13.73 -1.30 0.00
N ASP A 372 -12.74 -2.17 0.22
CA ASP A 372 -12.71 -3.19 1.28
C ASP A 372 -11.83 -2.81 2.48
N TYR A 373 -11.49 -1.51 2.63
CA TYR A 373 -10.53 -1.05 3.64
C TYR A 373 -10.98 -1.29 5.09
N VAL A 374 -12.24 -0.94 5.38
CA VAL A 374 -12.94 -1.22 6.62
C VAL A 374 -14.38 -1.64 6.30
N GLN A 375 -15.09 -2.21 7.28
CA GLN A 375 -16.47 -2.69 7.11
C GLN A 375 -17.34 -2.38 8.33
N VAL A 376 -18.66 -2.32 8.09
CA VAL A 376 -19.72 -2.25 9.11
C VAL A 376 -20.62 -3.48 8.94
N GLY A 377 -20.49 -4.44 9.85
CA GLY A 377 -21.12 -5.74 9.69
C GLY A 377 -20.60 -6.44 8.43
N GLU A 378 -21.50 -6.76 7.50
CA GLU A 378 -21.18 -7.39 6.21
C GLU A 378 -20.96 -6.38 5.07
N LYS A 379 -21.19 -5.07 5.32
CA LYS A 379 -21.05 -4.03 4.29
C LYS A 379 -19.65 -3.46 4.28
N THR A 380 -19.05 -3.36 3.09
CA THR A 380 -17.75 -2.71 2.92
C THR A 380 -17.88 -1.18 2.98
N PHE A 381 -16.78 -0.47 3.26
CA PHE A 381 -16.79 0.99 3.29
C PHE A 381 -17.22 1.61 1.95
N GLY A 382 -16.81 1.01 0.83
CA GLY A 382 -17.22 1.47 -0.50
C GLY A 382 -18.73 1.39 -0.72
N GLU A 383 -19.41 0.37 -0.18
CA GLU A 383 -20.88 0.27 -0.25
C GLU A 383 -21.58 1.33 0.59
N LEU A 384 -21.04 1.63 1.79
CA LEU A 384 -21.54 2.72 2.63
C LEU A 384 -21.40 4.07 1.90
N ALA A 385 -20.22 4.34 1.34
CA ALA A 385 -19.95 5.60 0.64
C ALA A 385 -20.80 5.73 -0.63
N GLN A 386 -21.03 4.64 -1.36
CA GLN A 386 -21.91 4.62 -2.53
C GLN A 386 -23.36 4.98 -2.15
N ALA A 387 -23.87 4.45 -1.03
CA ALA A 387 -25.22 4.76 -0.55
C ALA A 387 -25.40 6.25 -0.20
N GLU A 388 -24.35 6.90 0.29
CA GLU A 388 -24.35 8.34 0.54
C GLU A 388 -24.17 9.15 -0.76
N LEU A 389 -23.35 8.68 -1.71
CA LEU A 389 -23.05 9.38 -2.97
C LEU A 389 -24.30 9.61 -3.84
N VAL A 390 -25.21 8.65 -3.91
CA VAL A 390 -26.45 8.79 -4.70
C VAL A 390 -27.34 9.94 -4.20
N SER A 391 -27.16 10.41 -2.97
CA SER A 391 -27.91 11.56 -2.43
C SER A 391 -27.52 12.90 -3.05
N TYR A 392 -26.36 12.99 -3.71
CA TYR A 392 -25.89 14.21 -4.37
C TYR A 392 -26.57 14.49 -5.74
N GLY A 393 -27.34 13.54 -6.27
CA GLY A 393 -28.17 13.74 -7.45
C GLY A 393 -28.07 12.61 -8.48
N ASP A 394 -28.95 12.70 -9.49
CA ASP A 394 -29.14 11.67 -10.51
C ASP A 394 -27.87 11.33 -11.31
N GLN A 395 -26.90 12.24 -11.39
CA GLN A 395 -25.61 11.97 -12.03
C GLN A 395 -24.87 10.77 -11.39
N TRP A 396 -25.14 10.48 -10.12
CA TRP A 396 -24.53 9.36 -9.39
C TRP A 396 -25.37 8.08 -9.40
N LYS A 397 -26.56 8.10 -10.00
CA LYS A 397 -27.37 6.90 -10.17
C LYS A 397 -26.59 5.85 -10.98
N ASP A 398 -26.65 4.60 -10.57
CA ASP A 398 -25.94 3.47 -11.19
C ASP A 398 -24.40 3.54 -11.15
N VAL A 399 -23.82 4.50 -10.42
CA VAL A 399 -22.38 4.53 -10.12
C VAL A 399 -22.11 3.63 -8.92
N ALA A 400 -21.13 2.74 -9.06
CA ALA A 400 -20.63 1.88 -8.00
C ALA A 400 -19.20 2.26 -7.60
N LEU A 401 -18.94 2.34 -6.30
CA LEU A 401 -17.59 2.59 -5.77
C LEU A 401 -16.81 1.29 -5.53
N THR A 402 -17.28 0.17 -6.07
CA THR A 402 -16.59 -1.12 -6.01
C THR A 402 -15.29 -1.06 -6.80
N ASP A 403 -14.20 -1.53 -6.20
CA ASP A 403 -12.93 -1.65 -6.90
C ASP A 403 -13.02 -2.65 -8.06
N GLY A 404 -12.19 -2.42 -9.06
CA GLY A 404 -12.05 -3.26 -10.24
C GLY A 404 -13.19 -3.21 -11.25
N LYS A 405 -14.05 -2.19 -11.18
CA LYS A 405 -15.12 -1.93 -12.16
C LYS A 405 -15.17 -0.47 -12.53
N ASP A 406 -15.03 -0.11 -13.80
CA ASP A 406 -15.18 1.30 -14.21
C ASP A 406 -16.65 1.67 -14.41
N THR A 407 -17.34 1.99 -13.32
CA THR A 407 -18.76 2.43 -13.40
C THR A 407 -18.91 3.95 -13.35
N ILE A 408 -17.82 4.68 -13.10
CA ILE A 408 -17.81 6.14 -13.14
C ILE A 408 -17.71 6.60 -14.59
N TYR A 409 -16.87 5.96 -15.43
CA TYR A 409 -16.77 6.33 -16.83
C TYR A 409 -18.14 6.28 -17.54
N SER A 410 -18.56 7.43 -18.07
CA SER A 410 -19.80 7.60 -18.80
C SER A 410 -19.71 8.86 -19.67
N PRO A 411 -19.42 8.72 -20.98
CA PRO A 411 -19.40 9.85 -21.91
C PRO A 411 -20.73 10.63 -21.94
N GLU A 412 -21.86 9.97 -21.69
CA GLU A 412 -23.17 10.62 -21.58
C GLU A 412 -23.23 11.55 -20.37
N LYS A 413 -22.90 11.05 -19.17
CA LYS A 413 -22.88 11.86 -17.95
C LYS A 413 -21.82 12.96 -18.01
N ALA A 414 -20.67 12.67 -18.64
CA ALA A 414 -19.63 13.65 -18.90
C ALA A 414 -20.15 14.83 -19.74
N LYS A 415 -20.82 14.55 -20.86
CA LYS A 415 -21.44 15.59 -21.71
C LYS A 415 -22.53 16.36 -20.97
N ALA A 416 -23.36 15.68 -20.18
CA ALA A 416 -24.42 16.32 -19.41
C ALA A 416 -23.87 17.26 -18.32
N ALA A 417 -22.84 16.83 -17.58
CA ALA A 417 -22.15 17.67 -16.60
C ALA A 417 -21.44 18.84 -17.29
N PHE A 418 -20.77 18.59 -18.42
CA PHE A 418 -20.09 19.63 -19.18
C PHE A 418 -21.07 20.67 -19.75
N ALA A 419 -22.25 20.28 -20.20
CA ALA A 419 -23.26 21.23 -20.69
C ALA A 419 -23.66 22.24 -19.61
N LYS A 420 -23.91 21.76 -18.38
CA LYS A 420 -24.17 22.64 -17.22
C LYS A 420 -22.99 23.55 -16.92
N ALA A 421 -21.78 22.98 -16.90
CA ALA A 421 -20.56 23.74 -16.67
C ALA A 421 -20.35 24.83 -17.73
N LYS A 422 -20.57 24.50 -19.00
CA LYS A 422 -20.38 25.41 -20.14
C LYS A 422 -21.30 26.62 -20.03
N GLU A 423 -22.57 26.42 -19.69
CA GLU A 423 -23.52 27.51 -19.46
C GLU A 423 -23.05 28.43 -18.31
N GLU A 424 -22.72 27.85 -17.15
CA GLU A 424 -22.24 28.59 -15.97
C GLU A 424 -20.92 29.35 -16.24
N LEU A 425 -20.01 28.75 -17.01
CA LEU A 425 -18.70 29.31 -17.33
C LEU A 425 -18.79 30.40 -18.40
N GLN A 426 -19.62 30.22 -19.44
CA GLN A 426 -19.85 31.27 -20.44
C GLN A 426 -20.48 32.51 -19.82
N ALA A 427 -21.36 32.35 -18.83
CA ALA A 427 -21.92 33.47 -18.07
C ALA A 427 -20.84 34.27 -17.29
N LYS A 428 -19.68 33.66 -17.02
CA LYS A 428 -18.51 34.30 -16.40
C LYS A 428 -17.46 34.80 -17.41
N GLY A 429 -17.74 34.71 -18.71
CA GLY A 429 -16.82 35.14 -19.77
C GLY A 429 -15.70 34.14 -20.08
N VAL A 430 -15.82 32.88 -19.66
CA VAL A 430 -14.85 31.82 -19.97
C VAL A 430 -14.87 31.48 -21.46
N THR A 431 -13.68 31.37 -22.04
CA THR A 431 -13.48 30.99 -23.45
C THR A 431 -13.04 29.54 -23.57
N PHE A 432 -13.56 28.85 -24.59
CA PHE A 432 -13.21 27.47 -24.92
C PHE A 432 -12.30 27.43 -26.18
N PRO A 433 -11.43 26.42 -26.34
CA PRO A 433 -11.28 25.26 -25.46
C PRO A 433 -10.54 25.56 -24.15
N ILE A 434 -10.85 24.80 -23.10
CA ILE A 434 -10.09 24.80 -21.85
C ILE A 434 -8.86 23.92 -22.02
N HIS A 435 -7.68 24.48 -21.77
CA HIS A 435 -6.39 23.81 -21.88
C HIS A 435 -5.94 23.27 -20.52
N LEU A 436 -5.75 21.97 -20.39
CA LEU A 436 -5.35 21.28 -19.16
C LEU A 436 -3.92 20.76 -19.26
N ASP A 437 -2.98 21.44 -18.62
CA ASP A 437 -1.57 21.03 -18.56
C ASP A 437 -1.39 19.86 -17.57
N ILE A 438 -0.81 18.76 -18.07
CA ILE A 438 -0.45 17.58 -17.27
C ILE A 438 1.03 17.24 -17.46
N PRO A 439 1.88 17.37 -16.43
CA PRO A 439 3.28 17.02 -16.53
C PRO A 439 3.51 15.50 -16.48
N VAL A 440 4.38 15.00 -17.36
CA VAL A 440 4.79 13.60 -17.40
C VAL A 440 6.29 13.48 -17.61
N GLU A 441 6.89 12.44 -17.01
CA GLU A 441 8.30 12.16 -17.21
C GLU A 441 8.46 11.53 -18.58
N GLN A 442 9.25 12.14 -19.46
CA GLN A 442 9.35 11.73 -20.86
C GLN A 442 9.98 10.34 -21.05
N THR A 443 10.73 9.85 -20.08
CA THR A 443 11.39 8.53 -20.09
C THR A 443 10.56 7.43 -19.45
N ASP A 444 9.49 7.77 -18.71
CA ASP A 444 8.55 6.80 -18.17
C ASP A 444 7.48 6.48 -19.23
N VAL A 445 7.74 5.43 -20.01
CA VAL A 445 6.88 4.99 -21.11
C VAL A 445 5.44 4.70 -20.64
N ILE A 446 5.28 4.09 -19.46
CA ILE A 446 3.96 3.74 -18.93
C ILE A 446 3.21 5.01 -18.53
N ALA A 447 3.86 5.94 -17.81
CA ALA A 447 3.21 7.19 -17.43
C ALA A 447 2.83 8.04 -18.66
N VAL A 448 3.65 8.06 -19.72
CA VAL A 448 3.31 8.74 -20.98
C VAL A 448 2.10 8.09 -21.66
N GLN A 449 2.05 6.76 -21.73
CA GLN A 449 0.91 6.02 -22.29
C GLN A 449 -0.38 6.26 -21.49
N GLN A 450 -0.31 6.19 -20.16
CA GLN A 450 -1.43 6.50 -19.26
C GLN A 450 -1.95 7.92 -19.46
N THR A 451 -1.05 8.91 -19.53
CA THR A 451 -1.44 10.32 -19.70
C THR A 451 -2.06 10.57 -21.08
N ASN A 452 -1.55 9.90 -22.13
CA ASN A 452 -2.16 9.95 -23.46
C ASN A 452 -3.53 9.25 -23.52
N SER A 453 -3.70 8.14 -22.81
CA SER A 453 -5.00 7.47 -22.69
C SER A 453 -6.03 8.36 -21.98
N LEU A 454 -5.64 9.05 -20.91
CA LEU A 454 -6.45 10.07 -20.24
C LEU A 454 -6.83 11.19 -21.21
N LYS A 455 -5.87 11.75 -21.95
CA LYS A 455 -6.11 12.77 -22.98
C LYS A 455 -7.17 12.31 -23.98
N GLN A 456 -6.98 11.12 -24.57
CA GLN A 456 -7.91 10.57 -25.57
C GLN A 456 -9.31 10.37 -25.01
N SER A 457 -9.43 9.87 -23.77
CA SER A 457 -10.71 9.64 -23.10
C SER A 457 -11.49 10.94 -22.91
N ILE A 458 -10.82 11.98 -22.38
CA ILE A 458 -11.43 13.29 -22.13
C ILE A 458 -11.80 13.98 -23.45
N GLU A 459 -10.89 14.04 -24.40
CA GLU A 459 -11.10 14.75 -25.68
C GLU A 459 -12.15 14.07 -26.56
N SER A 460 -12.22 12.74 -26.57
CA SER A 460 -13.26 12.00 -27.31
C SER A 460 -14.65 12.14 -26.67
N SER A 461 -14.71 12.21 -25.34
CA SER A 461 -15.97 12.37 -24.61
C SER A 461 -16.51 13.80 -24.68
N LEU A 462 -15.65 14.81 -24.56
CA LEU A 462 -16.06 16.21 -24.42
C LEU A 462 -15.87 17.04 -25.70
N GLY A 463 -15.06 16.59 -26.67
CA GLY A 463 -14.72 17.33 -27.89
C GLY A 463 -13.55 18.31 -27.70
N THR A 464 -12.63 18.35 -28.67
CA THR A 464 -11.43 19.21 -28.62
C THR A 464 -11.75 20.69 -28.80
N GLU A 465 -12.94 21.03 -29.30
CA GLU A 465 -13.45 22.39 -29.30
C GLU A 465 -13.84 22.89 -27.89
N ASN A 466 -13.94 21.98 -26.93
CA ASN A 466 -14.34 22.24 -25.56
C ASN A 466 -13.17 22.06 -24.58
N VAL A 467 -12.45 20.93 -24.66
CA VAL A 467 -11.35 20.64 -23.74
C VAL A 467 -10.17 20.07 -24.51
N ILE A 468 -8.98 20.60 -24.24
CA ILE A 468 -7.71 20.10 -24.75
C ILE A 468 -6.85 19.69 -23.55
N VAL A 469 -6.31 18.47 -23.56
CA VAL A 469 -5.36 18.01 -22.56
C VAL A 469 -3.95 18.12 -23.13
N ASP A 470 -3.15 18.99 -22.55
CA ASP A 470 -1.77 19.27 -22.96
C ASP A 470 -0.80 18.41 -22.14
N VAL A 471 -0.25 17.38 -22.78
CA VAL A 471 0.72 16.45 -22.17
C VAL A 471 2.11 17.07 -22.21
N LEU A 472 2.57 17.57 -21.06
CA LEU A 472 3.86 18.23 -20.93
C LEU A 472 4.94 17.20 -20.58
N GLN A 473 5.61 16.66 -21.61
CA GLN A 473 6.76 15.78 -21.43
C GLN A 473 7.99 16.57 -20.97
N MET A 474 8.63 16.11 -19.90
CA MET A 474 9.83 16.75 -19.32
C MET A 474 10.76 15.74 -18.65
N THR A 475 11.95 16.18 -18.26
CA THR A 475 12.87 15.32 -17.48
C THR A 475 12.31 15.02 -16.08
N ASP A 476 12.75 13.93 -15.45
CA ASP A 476 12.34 13.57 -14.08
C ASP A 476 12.56 14.73 -13.09
N ASN A 477 13.77 15.31 -13.09
CA ASN A 477 14.12 16.45 -12.25
C ASN A 477 13.18 17.65 -12.43
N GLU A 478 12.81 17.98 -13.68
CA GLU A 478 11.85 19.05 -13.94
C GLU A 478 10.46 18.71 -13.39
N LYS A 479 9.97 17.51 -13.66
CA LYS A 479 8.66 17.05 -13.18
C LYS A 479 8.58 17.07 -11.66
N ILE A 480 9.54 16.46 -10.96
CA ILE A 480 9.51 16.39 -9.49
C ILE A 480 9.63 17.77 -8.86
N SER A 481 10.37 18.71 -9.49
CA SER A 481 10.53 20.08 -8.98
C SER A 481 9.22 20.87 -8.92
N ILE A 482 8.30 20.66 -9.88
CA ILE A 482 6.98 21.30 -9.92
C ILE A 482 5.87 20.43 -9.30
N THR A 483 6.17 19.16 -8.97
CA THR A 483 5.24 18.19 -8.39
C THR A 483 5.67 17.78 -6.98
N SER A 484 6.25 16.60 -6.77
CA SER A 484 6.50 16.01 -5.44
C SER A 484 7.42 16.85 -4.54
N GLN A 485 8.43 17.53 -5.11
CA GLN A 485 9.39 18.36 -4.36
C GLN A 485 8.92 19.79 -4.09
N ALA A 486 7.91 20.28 -4.83
CA ALA A 486 7.33 21.60 -4.58
C ALA A 486 6.71 21.65 -3.17
N LYS A 487 7.28 22.49 -2.30
CA LYS A 487 6.92 22.56 -0.87
C LYS A 487 5.74 23.48 -0.60
N VAL A 488 5.52 24.47 -1.47
CA VAL A 488 4.44 25.44 -1.36
C VAL A 488 3.54 25.43 -2.59
N PRO A 489 2.26 25.83 -2.49
CA PRO A 489 1.33 25.77 -3.61
C PRO A 489 1.75 26.60 -4.82
N SER A 490 2.43 27.74 -4.61
CA SER A 490 2.90 28.61 -5.70
C SER A 490 3.94 27.95 -6.62
N GLN A 491 4.58 26.87 -6.19
CA GLN A 491 5.54 26.08 -6.98
C GLN A 491 4.88 24.94 -7.77
N LYS A 492 3.58 24.68 -7.56
CA LYS A 492 2.84 23.61 -8.24
C LYS A 492 2.35 24.12 -9.60
N ASP A 493 3.06 23.74 -10.65
CA ASP A 493 2.92 24.30 -11.99
C ASP A 493 2.25 23.31 -12.97
N TYR A 494 0.99 22.98 -12.70
CA TYR A 494 0.17 22.06 -13.50
C TYR A 494 -1.31 22.34 -13.23
N ASP A 495 -2.20 21.90 -14.13
CA ASP A 495 -3.64 21.91 -13.88
C ASP A 495 -4.12 20.59 -13.29
N LEU A 496 -3.62 19.47 -13.83
CA LEU A 496 -3.82 18.13 -13.28
C LEU A 496 -2.49 17.46 -13.02
N ASN A 497 -2.41 16.68 -11.95
CA ASN A 497 -1.23 15.85 -11.67
C ASN A 497 -1.63 14.54 -10.99
N GLY A 498 -1.01 13.44 -11.42
CA GLY A 498 -1.13 12.14 -10.77
C GLY A 498 -0.32 12.06 -9.47
N THR A 499 -0.93 11.53 -8.42
CA THR A 499 -0.26 11.19 -7.16
C THR A 499 -1.00 10.03 -6.49
N GLY A 500 -0.59 9.63 -5.29
CA GLY A 500 -1.25 8.57 -4.56
C GLY A 500 -1.12 8.70 -3.06
N TRP A 501 -1.95 7.95 -2.35
CA TRP A 501 -1.93 7.87 -0.90
C TRP A 501 -2.12 6.42 -0.47
N GLY A 502 -1.18 5.90 0.32
CA GLY A 502 -1.33 4.66 1.09
C GLY A 502 -1.73 5.00 2.52
N PRO A 503 -2.43 4.09 3.23
CA PRO A 503 -2.91 4.38 4.56
C PRO A 503 -1.81 4.22 5.61
N ASP A 504 -1.79 5.11 6.59
CA ASP A 504 -0.87 5.06 7.71
C ASP A 504 -1.43 4.26 8.92
N TYR A 505 -2.76 4.17 9.04
CA TYR A 505 -3.47 3.51 10.14
C TYR A 505 -4.89 3.12 9.73
N GLN A 506 -5.47 2.08 10.36
CA GLN A 506 -6.70 1.40 9.96
C GLN A 506 -7.99 2.17 10.29
N ASP A 507 -8.15 3.35 9.68
CA ASP A 507 -9.35 4.18 9.78
C ASP A 507 -9.50 5.05 8.52
N PRO A 508 -10.72 5.25 7.97
CA PRO A 508 -10.93 6.06 6.77
C PRO A 508 -10.33 7.46 6.85
N ALA A 509 -10.17 8.02 8.05
CA ALA A 509 -9.52 9.29 8.30
C ALA A 509 -8.09 9.38 7.73
N THR A 510 -7.36 8.26 7.61
CA THR A 510 -6.00 8.25 7.03
C THR A 510 -5.99 8.77 5.60
N TYR A 511 -7.03 8.46 4.82
CA TYR A 511 -7.20 8.96 3.46
C TYR A 511 -7.92 10.31 3.45
N LEU A 512 -9.00 10.43 4.20
CA LEU A 512 -9.94 11.55 4.06
C LEU A 512 -9.37 12.85 4.67
N ASN A 513 -8.56 12.77 5.72
CA ASN A 513 -7.98 13.96 6.37
C ASN A 513 -6.91 14.65 5.53
N ILE A 514 -6.41 14.05 4.45
CA ILE A 514 -5.43 14.71 3.56
C ILE A 514 -6.05 15.96 2.89
N LEU A 515 -7.37 16.04 2.82
CA LEU A 515 -8.14 17.19 2.33
C LEU A 515 -8.72 18.07 3.44
N ASP A 516 -8.41 17.85 4.73
CA ASP A 516 -8.89 18.72 5.81
C ASP A 516 -8.46 20.18 5.57
N ALA A 517 -9.41 21.12 5.63
CA ALA A 517 -9.19 22.53 5.28
C ALA A 517 -8.11 23.24 6.14
N LYS A 518 -7.82 22.75 7.34
CA LYS A 518 -6.83 23.35 8.26
C LYS A 518 -5.47 22.66 8.18
N LYS A 519 -5.44 21.33 8.08
CA LYS A 519 -4.20 20.54 8.22
C LYS A 519 -3.94 19.53 7.10
N GLY A 520 -4.81 19.44 6.10
CA GLY A 520 -4.72 18.46 5.02
C GLY A 520 -3.45 18.59 4.18
N SER A 521 -2.69 17.49 4.08
CA SER A 521 -1.43 17.40 3.31
C SER A 521 -1.63 17.62 1.81
N ALA A 522 -2.80 17.26 1.28
CA ALA A 522 -3.09 17.31 -0.14
C ALA A 522 -3.58 18.68 -0.63
N LEU A 523 -3.94 19.62 0.26
CA LEU A 523 -4.37 20.97 -0.14
C LEU A 523 -3.35 21.69 -1.04
N LYS A 524 -2.06 21.45 -0.81
CA LYS A 524 -0.99 22.02 -1.66
C LYS A 524 -1.08 21.55 -3.10
N HIS A 525 -1.55 20.33 -3.36
CA HIS A 525 -1.74 19.79 -4.71
C HIS A 525 -2.95 20.42 -5.41
N LEU A 526 -3.86 21.05 -4.66
CA LEU A 526 -4.99 21.82 -5.19
C LEU A 526 -4.66 23.31 -5.40
N GLY A 527 -3.41 23.73 -5.16
CA GLY A 527 -3.02 25.14 -5.20
C GLY A 527 -3.39 25.95 -3.95
N ILE A 528 -3.86 25.28 -2.89
CA ILE A 528 -4.39 25.93 -1.68
C ILE A 528 -3.32 26.04 -0.60
N THR A 529 -3.08 27.27 -0.15
CA THR A 529 -2.24 27.61 0.99
C THR A 529 -3.10 27.65 2.25
N ARG A 530 -2.82 26.75 3.19
CA ARG A 530 -3.52 26.65 4.48
C ARG A 530 -3.59 28.01 5.18
N GLY A 531 -4.79 28.41 5.56
CA GLY A 531 -5.05 29.67 6.26
C GLY A 531 -4.90 30.94 5.42
N LYS A 532 -4.63 30.85 4.11
CA LYS A 532 -4.45 32.03 3.23
C LYS A 532 -5.43 32.13 2.06
N ASP A 533 -6.10 31.03 1.67
CA ASP A 533 -7.02 31.01 0.52
C ASP A 533 -8.49 30.69 0.94
N PRO A 534 -9.11 31.43 1.88
CA PRO A 534 -10.45 31.11 2.39
C PRO A 534 -11.54 31.17 1.30
N GLU A 535 -11.42 32.09 0.34
CA GLU A 535 -12.39 32.25 -0.74
C GLU A 535 -12.41 31.04 -1.68
N VAL A 536 -11.23 30.53 -2.06
CA VAL A 536 -11.11 29.32 -2.89
C VAL A 536 -11.66 28.12 -2.13
N MET A 537 -11.30 27.96 -0.85
CA MET A 537 -11.78 26.85 -0.02
C MET A 537 -13.31 26.84 0.12
N ALA A 538 -13.91 28.01 0.35
CA ALA A 538 -15.37 28.16 0.40
C ALA A 538 -16.02 27.83 -0.95
N GLN A 539 -15.44 28.33 -2.05
CA GLN A 539 -15.97 28.10 -3.41
C GLN A 539 -15.97 26.61 -3.80
N VAL A 540 -14.95 25.85 -3.39
CA VAL A 540 -14.88 24.40 -3.67
C VAL A 540 -15.50 23.53 -2.57
N GLY A 541 -16.09 24.14 -1.53
CA GLY A 541 -16.86 23.45 -0.49
C GLY A 541 -16.03 22.77 0.60
N LEU A 542 -14.76 23.13 0.78
CA LEU A 542 -13.89 22.49 1.79
C LEU A 542 -14.34 22.78 3.24
N ASP A 543 -15.08 23.86 3.48
CA ASP A 543 -15.67 24.15 4.79
C ASP A 543 -16.78 23.16 5.15
N GLU A 544 -17.57 22.73 4.16
CA GLU A 544 -18.59 21.69 4.34
C GLU A 544 -17.92 20.33 4.57
N TYR A 545 -16.92 20.00 3.74
CA TYR A 545 -16.14 18.79 3.90
C TYR A 545 -15.51 18.68 5.30
N LYS A 546 -14.97 19.80 5.79
CA LYS A 546 -14.42 19.86 7.15
C LYS A 546 -15.46 19.52 8.22
N LYS A 547 -16.70 20.00 8.09
CA LYS A 547 -17.78 19.64 9.05
C LYS A 547 -18.07 18.15 9.04
N LEU A 548 -18.04 17.50 7.87
CA LEU A 548 -18.19 16.04 7.75
C LEU A 548 -17.04 15.30 8.45
N LEU A 549 -15.80 15.76 8.26
CA LEU A 549 -14.63 15.20 8.96
C LEU A 549 -14.71 15.39 10.47
N ASP A 550 -15.09 16.58 10.93
CA ASP A 550 -15.19 16.90 12.36
C ASP A 550 -16.32 16.10 13.03
N ASP A 551 -17.47 15.92 12.37
CA ASP A 551 -18.57 15.07 12.86
C ASP A 551 -18.18 13.59 12.96
N ALA A 552 -17.49 13.07 11.95
CA ALA A 552 -16.96 11.71 11.97
C ALA A 552 -15.89 11.54 13.06
N ALA A 553 -14.97 12.52 13.19
CA ALA A 553 -13.91 12.50 14.18
C ALA A 553 -14.41 12.57 15.63
N ALA A 554 -15.54 13.27 15.86
CA ALA A 554 -16.19 13.38 17.17
C ALA A 554 -16.84 12.07 17.64
N GLU A 555 -17.13 11.12 16.72
CA GLU A 555 -17.56 9.79 17.10
C GLU A 555 -16.36 8.92 17.49
N THR A 556 -16.22 8.72 18.80
CA THR A 556 -15.14 7.92 19.41
C THR A 556 -15.65 6.70 20.16
N SER A 557 -16.98 6.51 20.25
CA SER A 557 -17.60 5.48 21.09
C SER A 557 -18.14 4.29 20.29
N ASP A 558 -18.51 4.52 19.02
CA ASP A 558 -19.12 3.53 18.14
C ASP A 558 -18.42 3.53 16.78
N LEU A 559 -17.59 2.50 16.56
CA LEU A 559 -16.77 2.38 15.36
C LEU A 559 -17.62 2.28 14.08
N ASN A 560 -18.79 1.64 14.16
CA ASN A 560 -19.67 1.50 13.02
C ASN A 560 -20.24 2.85 12.61
N LYS A 561 -20.77 3.62 13.57
CA LYS A 561 -21.24 4.99 13.31
C LYS A 561 -20.14 5.90 12.81
N ARG A 562 -18.92 5.76 13.34
CA ARG A 562 -17.75 6.51 12.87
C ARG A 562 -17.51 6.25 11.37
N TYR A 563 -17.53 4.99 10.94
CA TYR A 563 -17.34 4.63 9.53
C TYR A 563 -18.50 5.09 8.64
N GLU A 564 -19.75 5.00 9.12
CA GLU A 564 -20.92 5.56 8.42
C GLU A 564 -20.80 7.08 8.23
N LYS A 565 -20.29 7.81 9.23
CA LYS A 565 -20.03 9.25 9.10
C LYS A 565 -18.89 9.55 8.12
N TYR A 566 -17.80 8.80 8.14
CA TYR A 566 -16.73 8.95 7.15
C TYR A 566 -17.18 8.57 5.73
N ALA A 567 -18.14 7.66 5.58
CA ALA A 567 -18.71 7.35 4.27
C ALA A 567 -19.36 8.58 3.61
N LYS A 568 -19.96 9.48 4.40
CA LYS A 568 -20.47 10.78 3.90
C LYS A 568 -19.36 11.69 3.42
N ALA A 569 -18.24 11.74 4.15
CA ALA A 569 -17.06 12.48 3.72
C ALA A 569 -16.45 11.89 2.43
N GLN A 570 -16.37 10.56 2.29
CA GLN A 570 -15.94 9.93 1.04
C GLN A 570 -16.89 10.24 -0.12
N ALA A 571 -18.21 10.20 0.10
CA ALA A 571 -19.19 10.59 -0.91
C ALA A 571 -19.00 12.04 -1.37
N TRP A 572 -18.72 12.95 -0.43
CA TRP A 572 -18.36 14.33 -0.76
C TRP A 572 -17.09 14.41 -1.63
N VAL A 573 -16.03 13.66 -1.31
CA VAL A 573 -14.80 13.64 -2.12
C VAL A 573 -15.12 13.21 -3.56
N SER A 574 -15.90 12.15 -3.74
CA SER A 574 -16.33 11.67 -5.04
C SER A 574 -17.17 12.72 -5.79
N ASP A 575 -18.15 13.34 -5.13
CA ASP A 575 -18.99 14.40 -5.73
C ASP A 575 -18.17 15.64 -6.11
N SER A 576 -17.25 16.07 -5.25
CA SER A 576 -16.43 17.27 -5.46
C SER A 576 -15.54 17.17 -6.70
N SER A 577 -15.11 15.95 -7.04
CA SER A 577 -14.11 15.66 -8.08
C SER A 577 -12.83 16.51 -7.98
N LEU A 578 -12.46 16.94 -6.76
CA LEU A 578 -11.18 17.62 -6.49
C LEU A 578 -10.00 16.65 -6.55
N LEU A 579 -10.26 15.40 -6.16
CA LEU A 579 -9.41 14.24 -6.40
C LEU A 579 -10.20 13.24 -7.24
N ILE A 580 -9.58 12.69 -8.28
CA ILE A 580 -10.21 11.72 -9.19
C ILE A 580 -9.44 10.40 -9.06
N PRO A 581 -9.93 9.42 -8.27
CA PRO A 581 -9.34 8.09 -8.18
C PRO A 581 -9.29 7.40 -9.54
N VAL A 582 -8.16 6.74 -9.82
CA VAL A 582 -7.91 6.05 -11.11
C VAL A 582 -7.48 4.60 -10.92
N ALA A 583 -6.54 4.35 -10.02
CA ALA A 583 -5.90 3.04 -9.90
C ALA A 583 -5.42 2.74 -8.48
N SER A 584 -5.03 1.49 -8.23
CA SER A 584 -4.30 1.05 -7.04
C SER A 584 -2.97 0.41 -7.42
N SER A 585 -2.12 0.15 -6.43
CA SER A 585 -1.05 -0.85 -6.58
C SER A 585 -1.65 -2.27 -6.65
N GLY A 586 -0.82 -3.26 -6.98
CA GLY A 586 -1.25 -4.65 -7.13
C GLY A 586 -1.80 -4.98 -8.52
N GLY A 587 -2.73 -5.94 -8.60
CA GLY A 587 -3.38 -6.37 -9.85
C GLY A 587 -2.42 -6.83 -10.94
N SER A 588 -1.21 -7.24 -10.57
CA SER A 588 -0.09 -7.41 -11.48
C SER A 588 -0.02 -8.85 -11.98
N PRO A 589 0.09 -9.09 -13.31
CA PRO A 589 0.21 -10.44 -13.84
C PRO A 589 1.52 -11.07 -13.38
N THR A 590 1.44 -12.30 -12.89
CA THR A 590 2.52 -12.99 -12.19
C THR A 590 2.46 -14.48 -12.49
N VAL A 591 3.62 -15.13 -12.54
CA VAL A 591 3.75 -16.59 -12.39
C VAL A 591 4.44 -16.89 -11.07
N SER A 592 3.98 -17.89 -10.31
CA SER A 592 4.47 -18.12 -8.95
C SER A 592 4.42 -19.59 -8.55
N ARG A 593 5.38 -19.99 -7.71
CA ARG A 593 5.41 -21.27 -6.97
C ARG A 593 5.09 -21.09 -5.49
N THR A 594 4.45 -19.97 -5.13
CA THR A 594 3.97 -19.70 -3.77
C THR A 594 2.55 -20.23 -3.60
N VAL A 595 2.26 -20.86 -2.46
CA VAL A 595 0.88 -21.28 -2.15
C VAL A 595 0.07 -19.99 -1.90
N PRO A 596 -1.00 -19.72 -2.66
CA PRO A 596 -1.73 -18.46 -2.57
C PRO A 596 -2.32 -18.20 -1.18
N PHE A 597 -2.29 -16.93 -0.75
CA PHE A 597 -2.97 -16.43 0.46
C PHE A 597 -2.55 -17.11 1.78
N THR A 598 -1.29 -17.56 1.88
CA THR A 598 -0.71 -18.17 3.10
C THR A 598 0.01 -17.16 3.99
N LYS A 599 0.68 -16.16 3.39
CA LYS A 599 1.37 -15.09 4.13
C LYS A 599 0.41 -14.12 4.81
N ALA A 600 0.94 -13.35 5.77
CA ALA A 600 0.23 -12.23 6.37
C ALA A 600 -0.27 -11.25 5.29
N TYR A 601 -1.47 -10.72 5.49
CA TYR A 601 -2.05 -9.67 4.68
C TYR A 601 -2.28 -8.48 5.58
N SER A 602 -1.85 -7.30 5.17
CA SER A 602 -2.26 -6.07 5.84
C SER A 602 -2.36 -4.95 4.83
N GLN A 603 -3.25 -4.03 5.13
CA GLN A 603 -3.32 -2.75 4.43
C GLN A 603 -2.55 -1.65 5.17
N VAL A 604 -2.06 -1.91 6.39
CA VAL A 604 -1.40 -0.94 7.29
C VAL A 604 -0.22 -1.56 8.03
N GLY A 605 0.68 -0.73 8.55
CA GLY A 605 1.89 -1.20 9.23
C GLY A 605 2.87 -1.87 8.26
N ILE A 606 3.94 -2.46 8.80
CA ILE A 606 5.02 -3.02 7.97
C ILE A 606 4.96 -4.55 7.82
N LYS A 607 4.10 -5.22 8.60
CA LYS A 607 4.03 -6.69 8.70
C LYS A 607 3.06 -7.37 7.73
N GLY A 608 2.49 -6.63 6.78
CA GLY A 608 1.69 -7.20 5.67
C GLY A 608 2.18 -6.79 4.28
N ASP A 609 3.39 -6.23 4.21
CA ASP A 609 4.03 -5.80 2.96
C ASP A 609 4.30 -6.99 2.01
N PRO A 610 4.37 -6.77 0.67
CA PRO A 610 4.79 -7.79 -0.29
C PRO A 610 6.03 -8.60 0.09
N PHE A 611 6.97 -7.99 0.82
CA PHE A 611 8.25 -8.57 1.27
C PHE A 611 8.19 -9.25 2.64
N VAL A 612 7.02 -9.52 3.23
CA VAL A 612 6.91 -10.32 4.46
C VAL A 612 6.82 -11.81 4.15
N PHE A 613 7.72 -12.61 4.74
CA PHE A 613 7.86 -14.04 4.43
C PHE A 613 7.37 -14.98 5.55
N LYS A 614 6.94 -14.47 6.71
CA LYS A 614 6.30 -15.29 7.75
C LYS A 614 4.96 -15.82 7.22
N GLY A 615 4.69 -17.10 7.44
CA GLY A 615 3.50 -17.80 6.92
C GLY A 615 3.55 -18.15 5.43
N LEU A 616 4.55 -17.68 4.66
CA LEU A 616 4.66 -18.01 3.24
C LEU A 616 4.97 -19.51 3.07
N GLU A 617 4.19 -20.19 2.23
CA GLU A 617 4.44 -21.57 1.82
C GLU A 617 4.79 -21.65 0.33
N LEU A 618 5.67 -22.60 -0.01
CA LEU A 618 6.04 -22.91 -1.40
C LEU A 618 5.43 -24.24 -1.83
N GLN A 619 5.23 -24.37 -3.14
CA GLN A 619 4.83 -25.59 -3.81
C GLN A 619 5.76 -25.87 -4.98
N ASN A 620 5.83 -27.14 -5.41
CA ASN A 620 6.69 -27.52 -6.54
C ASN A 620 6.15 -26.96 -7.85
N ASP A 621 4.85 -27.07 -8.07
CA ASP A 621 4.21 -26.69 -9.33
C ASP A 621 3.88 -25.19 -9.36
N VAL A 622 3.93 -24.61 -10.56
CA VAL A 622 3.47 -23.24 -10.76
C VAL A 622 1.97 -23.19 -10.52
N VAL A 623 1.50 -22.22 -9.73
CA VAL A 623 0.09 -22.01 -9.45
C VAL A 623 -0.68 -21.78 -10.76
N THR A 624 -1.75 -22.53 -10.97
CA THR A 624 -2.66 -22.29 -12.08
C THR A 624 -3.65 -21.16 -11.74
N ALA A 625 -4.15 -20.47 -12.76
CA ALA A 625 -5.20 -19.46 -12.64
C ALA A 625 -6.45 -20.01 -11.93
N LYS A 626 -6.79 -21.27 -12.18
CA LYS A 626 -7.91 -21.95 -11.51
C LYS A 626 -7.66 -22.14 -10.02
N GLU A 627 -6.50 -22.69 -9.64
CA GLU A 627 -6.13 -22.87 -8.22
C GLU A 627 -6.09 -21.52 -7.49
N TYR A 628 -5.55 -20.49 -8.14
CA TYR A 628 -5.49 -19.15 -7.58
C TYR A 628 -6.88 -18.56 -7.37
N GLU A 629 -7.78 -18.67 -8.36
CA GLU A 629 -9.14 -18.14 -8.27
C GLU A 629 -9.96 -18.86 -7.18
N GLU A 630 -9.83 -20.17 -7.07
CA GLU A 630 -10.46 -20.96 -6.00
C GLU A 630 -9.95 -20.53 -4.62
N ALA A 631 -8.63 -20.38 -4.47
CA ALA A 631 -8.01 -19.91 -3.24
C ALA A 631 -8.40 -18.47 -2.90
N PHE A 632 -8.51 -17.58 -3.91
CA PHE A 632 -8.88 -16.18 -3.72
C PHE A 632 -10.33 -16.04 -3.26
N LYS A 633 -11.27 -16.75 -3.89
CA LYS A 633 -12.68 -16.74 -3.47
C LYS A 633 -12.84 -17.23 -2.04
N LYS A 634 -12.16 -18.32 -1.69
CA LYS A 634 -12.14 -18.85 -0.32
C LYS A 634 -11.55 -17.83 0.66
N TRP A 635 -10.40 -17.24 0.33
CA TRP A 635 -9.74 -16.24 1.15
C TRP A 635 -10.63 -14.99 1.36
N GLN A 636 -11.31 -14.50 0.33
CA GLN A 636 -12.22 -13.36 0.43
C GLN A 636 -13.40 -13.66 1.37
N GLN A 637 -14.00 -14.84 1.26
CA GLN A 637 -15.11 -15.24 2.13
C GLN A 637 -14.63 -15.35 3.59
N GLU A 638 -13.53 -16.07 3.84
CA GLU A 638 -12.96 -16.23 5.17
C GLU A 638 -12.51 -14.88 5.78
N LYS A 639 -11.99 -13.96 4.95
CA LYS A 639 -11.63 -12.58 5.35
C LYS A 639 -12.86 -11.85 5.90
N ILE A 640 -13.98 -11.83 5.18
CA ILE A 640 -15.20 -11.13 5.64
C ILE A 640 -15.70 -11.70 6.98
N GLU A 641 -15.78 -13.03 7.08
CA GLU A 641 -16.26 -13.71 8.29
C GLU A 641 -15.33 -13.48 9.49
N THR A 642 -14.01 -13.60 9.28
CA THR A 642 -13.00 -13.43 10.33
C THR A 642 -12.91 -11.97 10.79
N ASN A 643 -12.96 -11.01 9.86
CA ASN A 643 -12.94 -9.59 10.19
C ASN A 643 -14.17 -9.17 11.01
N ALA A 644 -15.35 -9.67 10.65
CA ALA A 644 -16.58 -9.42 11.41
C ALA A 644 -16.52 -10.03 12.83
N LYS A 645 -15.88 -11.20 12.99
CA LYS A 645 -15.63 -11.80 14.30
C LYS A 645 -14.63 -10.98 15.11
N TYR A 646 -13.50 -10.62 14.51
CA TYR A 646 -12.45 -9.82 15.14
C TYR A 646 -13.00 -8.48 15.68
N GLN A 647 -13.80 -7.75 14.89
CA GLN A 647 -14.44 -6.52 15.34
C GLN A 647 -15.29 -6.69 16.60
N LYS A 648 -16.04 -7.80 16.72
CA LYS A 648 -16.82 -8.12 17.94
C LYS A 648 -15.95 -8.48 19.14
N GLU A 649 -14.76 -9.02 18.89
CA GLU A 649 -13.83 -9.40 19.96
C GLU A 649 -13.06 -8.21 20.53
N LEU A 650 -12.92 -7.12 19.78
CA LEU A 650 -12.30 -5.87 20.27
C LEU A 650 -12.97 -5.32 21.53
N GLU A 651 -14.29 -5.45 21.67
CA GLU A 651 -15.03 -5.01 22.87
C GLU A 651 -14.54 -5.70 24.14
N LYS A 652 -14.05 -6.95 24.04
CA LYS A 652 -13.54 -7.73 25.18
C LYS A 652 -12.23 -7.17 25.74
N HIS A 653 -11.52 -6.35 24.96
CA HIS A 653 -10.30 -5.70 25.39
C HIS A 653 -10.57 -4.43 26.20
N VAL A 654 -11.79 -3.89 26.20
CA VAL A 654 -12.17 -2.72 27.01
C VAL A 654 -12.38 -3.14 28.47
N LYS A 655 -11.60 -2.60 29.40
CA LYS A 655 -11.60 -2.96 30.83
C LYS A 655 -11.88 -1.77 31.73
#